data_AF-G8YU38-F1
#
_entry.id   AF-G8YU38-F1
#
_cell.length_a   1.000
_cell.length_b   1.000
_cell.length_c   1.000
_cell.angle_alpha   90.00
_cell.angle_beta   90.00
_cell.angle_gamma   90.00
#
_symmetry.space_group_name_H-M   'P 1'
#
loop_
_entity.id
_entity.type
_entity.pdbx_description
1 polymer ?
#
loop_
_entity_poly.entity_id
_entity_poly.type
_entity_poly.pdbx_seq_one_letter_code
_entity_poly.pdbx_strand_id
1 'polypeptide(L)'
;MSTPAEIIAARVNGIIRNGEDKGALSNSVNVSSDSEEVNSVVDESDGSLNTSVPSISDESAFPTLGGKKTTQSPKASATWGPMSKSTSPSGPSVSKVKASVIQDAFTLDVEDQLNVARPEFIRILTNIKAETKTNIECTTSSHTKKRTFLISGKPESVKLARRLVIKKLTKPIKISFLVPAKLRSKIIGSQGKTLKPIISENDVKIDIDHDEILQEDVDDEDDIFAKAVKATIEGDVEGCKHAKAQILAIVREEIKHLSIRFTIADVVKPFAAKHLESITSEFADLSFSIPDFYSSSNKIHIVGDREAALQAKSAIQDALEPLEKKLVVEEVAIPKTKHQFLPVEKVLGDYNVLIQLPTDDNLKVKFIGQRANLKEAMETARKTTSQYKVEILEMSKAHKGNISHVKSVAALLIKNKKFNDIASANGVKIDAPSLSELENSSFQSIPIKIIAKTDEEDKVKSAKKAIVSAVNKVTPSDAFVIDDIDKILIPKVPATISSITEKHGIQFVILNGKVVLFSSGPQEESEDFDFEENNGEAYFKEVNDSLNKLRDLASNINSIVLNIANEKQNHLKGPNGTTLSLLLSEVEPDSVSIKLHYNGKEESPDSVFLHGYSASVEKVKKLIDSIFSLTPSELESYSTSIEIPSNVISRIIGKNGSNLISLKEKFGTKIDVSDKDSEESKESNSNASVKIFGPKFNVEECEKAIAYDAKRWADETTRRLKIENEYHKRLIGPNWLYINKLQDKYNVKIRFPPTDGVSSSHLDAPKSKDEVTIRGSSKNVKKAEEELMDLYKYEKENGYKETLKIPVKAIARVIGKSGETIKDISDGFGVEYKFNRNQEFEDTNGFTEVLLIGSKSSLKSAREKILDIVNEVENTVKVSLDIDPKYYRELIGQGGSALKEIISKAGGDDVPRNRYFKLLSIPNEGSENEQVTSEGDKKIVDAIIKQVKDIVAQKEASVTENLDLPKEKHKLIVGPLGTIRHSIQDKYSVVVDIPRPNDKATIVKISGLPDNVEKALEEIRTLTKDDWNVSIDVPSNYHAFVSERGAIFKRLLQDYDVRVSHGNLTRKASALSKATVPVPVNAYPAEEEKTKFTISANEDNSTAEDIPWRLKGSSGSTDKVAKILNDRLEEAKNANYSAWFYSSDSSQFAKLIGPQGSTISEIRKKSGCVISVPKAGEKSNEFIYLVGSENGLKEAQKLIENLLA
;
A
#
# COMPACT_ATOMS: atom_id res chain seq x y z
N MET A 1 -14.50 -28.85 -37.02
CA MET A 1 -15.25 -29.38 -38.18
C MET A 1 -16.71 -28.97 -38.04
N SER A 2 -17.45 -28.97 -39.15
CA SER A 2 -18.92 -28.82 -39.22
C SER A 2 -19.63 -29.90 -38.37
N THR A 3 -20.91 -29.77 -37.95
CA THR A 3 -21.97 -28.80 -38.32
C THR A 3 -23.05 -28.75 -37.22
N PRO A 4 -23.87 -27.69 -37.11
CA PRO A 4 -25.01 -27.64 -36.18
C PRO A 4 -26.31 -28.16 -36.82
N ALA A 5 -27.42 -28.15 -36.03
CA ALA A 5 -28.84 -28.05 -36.41
C ALA A 5 -29.82 -29.06 -35.74
N GLU A 6 -29.73 -29.17 -34.42
CA GLU A 6 -30.82 -29.54 -33.49
C GLU A 6 -30.64 -28.61 -32.27
N ILE A 7 -31.61 -27.92 -31.66
CA ILE A 7 -33.03 -27.61 -31.92
C ILE A 7 -33.19 -26.11 -31.53
N ILE A 8 -33.98 -25.23 -32.15
CA ILE A 8 -35.01 -25.40 -33.19
C ILE A 8 -34.56 -24.80 -34.53
N ALA A 9 -34.79 -25.55 -35.61
CA ALA A 9 -34.93 -25.11 -37.00
C ALA A 9 -35.99 -26.06 -37.65
N ALA A 10 -36.37 -26.05 -38.92
CA ALA A 10 -35.81 -25.44 -40.13
C ALA A 10 -36.86 -25.42 -41.27
N ARG A 11 -36.50 -24.83 -42.44
CA ARG A 11 -36.71 -25.33 -43.83
C ARG A 11 -38.12 -25.82 -44.29
N VAL A 12 -38.60 -25.55 -45.51
CA VAL A 12 -38.04 -24.79 -46.66
C VAL A 12 -39.18 -24.39 -47.62
N ASN A 13 -38.95 -23.44 -48.54
CA ASN A 13 -39.88 -23.16 -49.65
C ASN A 13 -39.94 -24.36 -50.63
N GLY A 14 -41.06 -25.10 -50.66
CA GLY A 14 -41.12 -26.42 -51.33
C GLY A 14 -42.50 -26.94 -51.77
N ILE A 15 -43.32 -26.09 -52.42
CA ILE A 15 -44.31 -26.44 -53.46
C ILE A 15 -45.11 -27.78 -53.31
N ILE A 16 -46.35 -27.67 -52.81
CA ILE A 16 -47.61 -28.30 -53.30
C ILE A 16 -47.80 -29.85 -53.29
N ARG A 17 -48.93 -30.26 -52.67
CA ARG A 17 -49.79 -31.49 -52.83
C ARG A 17 -49.58 -32.76 -51.98
N ASN A 18 -50.50 -32.90 -51.00
CA ASN A 18 -51.41 -34.03 -50.69
C ASN A 18 -50.91 -35.50 -50.56
N GLY A 19 -51.24 -36.14 -49.43
CA GLY A 19 -51.26 -37.62 -49.28
C GLY A 19 -51.61 -38.14 -47.87
N GLU A 20 -52.76 -38.83 -47.74
CA GLU A 20 -53.31 -39.61 -46.60
C GLU A 20 -52.45 -40.86 -46.21
N ASP A 21 -52.55 -41.57 -45.06
CA ASP A 21 -53.29 -41.49 -43.77
C ASP A 21 -52.83 -42.66 -42.80
N LYS A 22 -53.24 -42.66 -41.51
CA LYS A 22 -53.25 -43.76 -40.48
C LYS A 22 -51.95 -44.19 -39.75
N GLY A 23 -52.09 -44.75 -38.54
CA GLY A 23 -50.96 -45.33 -37.78
C GLY A 23 -51.25 -46.19 -36.52
N ALA A 24 -51.12 -45.60 -35.31
CA ALA A 24 -51.45 -46.14 -33.96
C ALA A 24 -50.62 -47.30 -33.31
N LEU A 25 -50.64 -47.29 -31.96
CA LEU A 25 -50.52 -48.41 -30.96
C LEU A 25 -49.16 -48.98 -30.44
N SER A 26 -48.85 -48.57 -29.19
CA SER A 26 -48.55 -49.40 -27.97
C SER A 26 -47.26 -50.24 -27.78
N ASN A 27 -46.88 -50.38 -26.49
CA ASN A 27 -46.05 -51.43 -25.86
C ASN A 27 -44.53 -51.46 -26.15
N SER A 28 -43.62 -51.94 -25.26
CA SER A 28 -43.73 -52.39 -23.84
C SER A 28 -42.36 -52.71 -23.20
N VAL A 29 -42.28 -52.67 -21.85
CA VAL A 29 -41.45 -53.55 -20.95
C VAL A 29 -39.92 -53.40 -20.95
N ASN A 30 -39.13 -53.86 -19.95
CA ASN A 30 -39.15 -53.78 -18.47
C ASN A 30 -37.98 -54.66 -17.90
N VAL A 31 -37.30 -54.22 -16.81
CA VAL A 31 -36.85 -55.09 -15.66
C VAL A 31 -35.77 -56.19 -15.98
N SER A 32 -34.97 -56.78 -15.08
CA SER A 32 -34.96 -56.93 -13.60
C SER A 32 -33.54 -57.03 -13.00
N SER A 33 -33.39 -56.69 -11.71
CA SER A 33 -33.06 -57.66 -10.63
C SER A 33 -33.26 -56.99 -9.26
N ASP A 34 -33.93 -57.69 -8.32
CA ASP A 34 -34.41 -57.12 -7.05
C ASP A 34 -34.71 -58.23 -6.02
N SER A 35 -34.15 -58.13 -4.81
CA SER A 35 -34.43 -58.88 -3.55
C SER A 35 -33.23 -58.76 -2.58
N GLU A 36 -33.34 -58.73 -1.24
CA GLU A 36 -34.50 -58.76 -0.32
C GLU A 36 -34.14 -58.07 1.03
N GLU A 37 -35.17 -57.56 1.72
CA GLU A 37 -35.41 -57.07 3.11
C GLU A 37 -34.33 -57.16 4.24
N VAL A 38 -34.38 -56.46 5.39
CA VAL A 38 -35.49 -55.83 6.16
C VAL A 38 -35.03 -54.62 7.04
N ASN A 39 -36.00 -53.77 7.44
CA ASN A 39 -36.11 -52.89 8.63
C ASN A 39 -35.83 -51.36 8.57
N SER A 40 -36.84 -50.60 9.05
CA SER A 40 -36.87 -49.21 9.57
C SER A 40 -36.10 -48.12 8.79
N VAL A 41 -36.69 -47.36 7.84
CA VAL A 41 -37.90 -46.49 7.84
C VAL A 41 -37.66 -45.06 8.40
N VAL A 42 -37.31 -44.17 7.45
CA VAL A 42 -37.75 -42.77 7.17
C VAL A 42 -38.85 -42.10 8.04
N ASP A 43 -39.02 -40.76 8.07
CA ASP A 43 -38.43 -39.62 7.32
C ASP A 43 -38.40 -38.35 8.24
N GLU A 44 -38.14 -37.09 7.89
CA GLU A 44 -37.92 -36.26 6.65
C GLU A 44 -37.08 -35.02 7.11
N SER A 45 -36.33 -34.23 6.32
CA SER A 45 -35.67 -34.34 5.01
C SER A 45 -34.58 -33.24 4.96
N ASP A 46 -33.39 -33.49 4.36
CA ASP A 46 -32.26 -32.53 4.39
C ASP A 46 -31.25 -32.71 3.23
N GLY A 47 -30.54 -31.62 2.89
CA GLY A 47 -29.29 -31.63 2.13
C GLY A 47 -29.36 -31.65 0.58
N SER A 48 -28.30 -31.27 -0.15
CA SER A 48 -27.11 -30.51 0.28
C SER A 48 -26.32 -29.89 -0.90
N LEU A 49 -25.62 -28.79 -0.59
CA LEU A 49 -24.28 -28.37 -1.07
C LEU A 49 -23.78 -28.78 -2.48
N ASN A 50 -23.37 -27.79 -3.28
CA ASN A 50 -21.94 -27.47 -3.44
C ASN A 50 -21.70 -26.13 -4.16
N THR A 51 -20.47 -25.59 -4.09
CA THR A 51 -20.13 -24.22 -4.54
C THR A 51 -18.89 -24.16 -5.42
N SER A 52 -18.99 -23.59 -6.63
CA SER A 52 -17.84 -23.26 -7.48
C SER A 52 -18.12 -22.18 -8.55
N VAL A 53 -17.32 -21.11 -8.48
CA VAL A 53 -16.81 -20.21 -9.56
C VAL A 53 -17.66 -20.00 -10.85
N PRO A 54 -18.21 -18.78 -11.07
CA PRO A 54 -18.72 -18.32 -12.38
C PRO A 54 -17.62 -17.92 -13.38
N SER A 55 -17.96 -17.87 -14.67
CA SER A 55 -17.05 -17.63 -15.81
C SER A 55 -16.86 -16.16 -16.21
N ILE A 56 -15.75 -15.86 -16.89
CA ILE A 56 -15.29 -14.51 -17.28
C ILE A 56 -15.99 -13.93 -18.53
N SER A 57 -17.32 -14.05 -18.62
CA SER A 57 -18.09 -13.66 -19.81
C SER A 57 -19.51 -13.15 -19.54
N ASP A 58 -19.73 -12.45 -18.43
CA ASP A 58 -20.99 -11.78 -18.10
C ASP A 58 -20.80 -10.26 -17.91
N GLU A 59 -21.40 -9.47 -18.80
CA GLU A 59 -21.11 -8.05 -19.01
C GLU A 59 -22.08 -7.12 -18.24
N SER A 60 -22.33 -7.41 -16.95
CA SER A 60 -23.46 -6.83 -16.19
C SER A 60 -23.14 -6.25 -14.80
N ALA A 61 -21.85 -6.14 -14.43
CA ALA A 61 -21.42 -5.85 -13.04
C ALA A 61 -20.70 -4.49 -12.81
N PHE A 62 -20.87 -3.47 -13.67
CA PHE A 62 -20.28 -2.13 -13.47
C PHE A 62 -21.32 -1.00 -13.43
N PRO A 63 -21.65 -0.43 -12.24
CA PRO A 63 -22.59 0.68 -12.13
C PRO A 63 -21.93 2.01 -12.55
N THR A 64 -22.34 2.57 -13.69
CA THR A 64 -21.93 3.92 -14.12
C THR A 64 -23.13 4.89 -14.07
N LEU A 65 -22.94 6.03 -13.41
CA LEU A 65 -24.02 6.94 -13.03
C LEU A 65 -23.82 8.32 -13.65
N GLY A 66 -24.83 8.85 -14.36
CA GLY A 66 -24.97 10.29 -14.61
C GLY A 66 -24.34 10.89 -15.88
N GLY A 67 -24.55 10.30 -17.06
CA GLY A 67 -24.09 10.85 -18.35
C GLY A 67 -25.20 11.40 -19.27
N LYS A 68 -25.74 12.59 -19.02
CA LYS A 68 -26.73 13.21 -19.92
C LYS A 68 -26.10 13.64 -21.26
N LYS A 69 -26.68 13.17 -22.38
CA LYS A 69 -26.64 13.88 -23.68
C LYS A 69 -28.04 13.97 -24.29
N THR A 70 -28.31 15.16 -24.84
CA THR A 70 -29.20 15.52 -25.97
C THR A 70 -30.01 14.38 -26.62
N THR A 71 -31.28 14.61 -26.98
CA THR A 71 -31.58 15.37 -28.21
C THR A 71 -32.99 16.01 -28.26
N GLN A 72 -32.99 17.31 -28.56
CA GLN A 72 -33.99 18.17 -29.27
C GLN A 72 -35.51 18.05 -29.03
N SER A 73 -36.11 19.23 -28.91
CA SER A 73 -37.54 19.52 -29.02
C SER A 73 -38.07 19.42 -30.47
N PRO A 74 -39.30 18.95 -30.71
CA PRO A 74 -39.99 19.11 -31.99
C PRO A 74 -40.60 20.53 -32.13
N LYS A 75 -40.89 20.93 -33.38
CA LYS A 75 -41.71 22.12 -33.70
C LYS A 75 -42.95 21.71 -34.50
N ALA A 76 -44.10 22.22 -34.08
CA ALA A 76 -45.34 22.37 -34.85
C ALA A 76 -46.04 21.09 -35.36
N SER A 77 -47.29 21.30 -35.81
CA SER A 77 -48.32 20.28 -36.03
C SER A 77 -48.84 20.22 -37.47
N ALA A 78 -48.99 19.01 -38.02
CA ALA A 78 -50.04 18.60 -38.99
C ALA A 78 -49.98 17.05 -39.10
N THR A 79 -51.00 16.26 -38.77
CA THR A 79 -52.36 16.13 -39.35
C THR A 79 -52.39 15.35 -40.67
N TRP A 80 -53.06 14.20 -40.67
CA TRP A 80 -53.44 13.40 -41.85
C TRP A 80 -54.71 13.98 -42.52
N GLY A 81 -54.86 13.80 -43.84
CA GLY A 81 -56.14 14.01 -44.56
C GLY A 81 -56.02 14.73 -45.91
N PRO A 82 -56.56 14.20 -47.03
CA PRO A 82 -56.39 14.80 -48.37
C PRO A 82 -57.69 15.33 -49.04
N MET A 83 -57.58 16.35 -49.90
CA MET A 83 -58.09 16.34 -51.30
C MET A 83 -57.87 17.66 -52.09
N SER A 84 -57.84 17.52 -53.44
CA SER A 84 -58.17 18.49 -54.52
C SER A 84 -57.37 19.82 -54.76
N LYS A 85 -56.57 19.78 -55.84
CA LYS A 85 -56.46 20.72 -56.98
C LYS A 85 -56.16 22.25 -56.82
N SER A 86 -54.99 22.62 -57.36
CA SER A 86 -54.71 23.75 -58.32
C SER A 86 -54.86 25.22 -57.86
N THR A 87 -54.02 26.20 -58.22
CA THR A 87 -53.08 26.40 -59.36
C THR A 87 -51.78 27.16 -58.99
N SER A 88 -50.78 27.16 -59.89
CA SER A 88 -49.54 28.00 -59.92
C SER A 88 -49.59 28.98 -61.13
N PRO A 89 -48.57 29.82 -61.49
CA PRO A 89 -47.19 30.06 -60.99
C PRO A 89 -46.98 31.55 -60.55
N SER A 90 -45.83 32.28 -60.60
CA SER A 90 -44.44 32.15 -61.10
C SER A 90 -43.45 33.12 -60.39
N GLY A 91 -42.15 33.07 -60.73
CA GLY A 91 -41.13 34.13 -60.45
C GLY A 91 -40.81 35.01 -61.69
N PRO A 92 -39.82 35.94 -61.66
CA PRO A 92 -38.39 35.54 -61.76
C PRO A 92 -37.27 36.45 -61.16
N SER A 93 -36.24 35.79 -60.60
CA SER A 93 -34.75 35.90 -60.76
C SER A 93 -33.88 37.21 -60.87
N VAL A 94 -32.65 37.08 -60.32
CA VAL A 94 -31.32 37.74 -60.57
C VAL A 94 -31.04 39.24 -60.24
N SER A 95 -30.10 39.50 -59.29
CA SER A 95 -28.79 40.19 -59.54
C SER A 95 -27.97 40.50 -58.25
N LYS A 96 -26.66 40.78 -58.39
CA LYS A 96 -25.74 41.18 -57.29
C LYS A 96 -25.51 42.70 -57.30
N VAL A 97 -25.56 43.37 -56.15
CA VAL A 97 -25.30 44.84 -56.04
C VAL A 97 -24.35 45.18 -54.88
N LYS A 98 -23.66 46.31 -55.06
CA LYS A 98 -22.59 46.93 -54.25
C LYS A 98 -23.01 47.25 -52.81
N ALA A 99 -22.01 47.47 -51.94
CA ALA A 99 -22.23 47.95 -50.57
C ALA A 99 -23.06 49.24 -50.54
N SER A 100 -24.21 49.21 -49.85
CA SER A 100 -25.21 50.28 -49.89
C SER A 100 -24.80 51.46 -49.01
N VAL A 101 -24.71 52.64 -49.63
CA VAL A 101 -24.87 53.91 -48.94
C VAL A 101 -26.36 54.06 -48.61
N ILE A 102 -26.68 54.22 -47.33
CA ILE A 102 -28.05 54.41 -46.85
C ILE A 102 -28.28 55.91 -46.65
N GLN A 103 -29.51 56.35 -46.93
CA GLN A 103 -30.00 57.67 -46.54
C GLN A 103 -31.06 57.48 -45.44
N ASP A 104 -30.89 58.18 -44.32
CA ASP A 104 -31.89 58.28 -43.24
C ASP A 104 -32.40 59.73 -43.19
N ALA A 105 -33.70 59.89 -42.95
CA ALA A 105 -34.39 61.16 -42.97
C ALA A 105 -35.28 61.30 -41.73
N PHE A 106 -35.05 62.35 -40.94
CA PHE A 106 -35.85 62.62 -39.74
C PHE A 106 -36.12 64.12 -39.57
N THR A 107 -37.21 64.43 -38.86
CA THR A 107 -37.67 65.80 -38.60
C THR A 107 -37.57 66.14 -37.12
N LEU A 108 -36.98 67.30 -36.79
CA LEU A 108 -37.08 67.89 -35.45
C LEU A 108 -38.17 68.97 -35.42
N ASP A 109 -39.02 68.88 -34.41
CA ASP A 109 -40.10 69.82 -34.16
C ASP A 109 -39.61 71.07 -33.42
N VAL A 110 -40.38 72.16 -33.50
CA VAL A 110 -39.94 73.50 -33.03
C VAL A 110 -39.77 73.54 -31.50
N GLU A 111 -40.57 72.75 -30.79
CA GLU A 111 -40.57 72.64 -29.33
C GLU A 111 -39.33 71.90 -28.82
N ASP A 112 -38.94 70.81 -29.48
CA ASP A 112 -37.73 70.03 -29.15
C ASP A 112 -36.44 70.80 -29.49
N GLN A 113 -36.45 71.63 -30.54
CA GLN A 113 -35.25 72.32 -31.06
C GLN A 113 -34.60 73.29 -30.06
N LEU A 114 -33.27 73.26 -30.00
CA LEU A 114 -32.40 74.21 -29.30
C LEU A 114 -32.13 75.43 -30.18
N ASN A 115 -32.28 76.64 -29.63
CA ASN A 115 -32.23 77.90 -30.38
C ASN A 115 -30.79 78.37 -30.66
N VAL A 116 -30.10 77.69 -31.58
CA VAL A 116 -28.71 77.98 -31.98
C VAL A 116 -28.63 79.02 -33.10
N ALA A 117 -27.70 79.96 -32.99
CA ALA A 117 -27.43 80.97 -34.03
C ALA A 117 -26.90 80.33 -35.33
N ARG A 118 -27.26 80.89 -36.50
CA ARG A 118 -26.90 80.32 -37.83
C ARG A 118 -25.41 79.93 -37.98
N PRO A 119 -24.41 80.74 -37.55
CA PRO A 119 -23.00 80.37 -37.70
C PRO A 119 -22.60 79.14 -36.88
N GLU A 120 -23.12 79.01 -35.66
CA GLU A 120 -22.84 77.89 -34.77
C GLU A 120 -23.57 76.63 -35.20
N PHE A 121 -24.81 76.76 -35.68
CA PHE A 121 -25.57 75.66 -36.26
C PHE A 121 -24.82 75.01 -37.44
N ILE A 122 -24.24 75.83 -38.33
CA ILE A 122 -23.41 75.34 -39.43
C ILE A 122 -22.15 74.65 -38.90
N ARG A 123 -21.43 75.25 -37.93
CA ARG A 123 -20.24 74.64 -37.30
C ARG A 123 -20.54 73.28 -36.67
N ILE A 124 -21.67 73.13 -35.97
CA ILE A 124 -22.11 71.86 -35.38
C ILE A 124 -22.30 70.81 -36.48
N LEU A 125 -23.03 71.12 -37.55
CA LEU A 125 -23.24 70.18 -38.65
C LEU A 125 -21.95 69.84 -39.40
N THR A 126 -21.03 70.79 -39.63
CA THR A 126 -19.74 70.50 -40.27
C THR A 126 -18.86 69.61 -39.39
N ASN A 127 -18.88 69.80 -38.07
CA ASN A 127 -18.11 68.98 -37.15
C ASN A 127 -18.63 67.54 -37.13
N ILE A 128 -19.94 67.34 -36.98
CA ILE A 128 -20.54 65.99 -37.01
C ILE A 128 -20.29 65.33 -38.38
N LYS A 129 -20.41 66.08 -39.49
CA LYS A 129 -20.12 65.59 -40.84
C LYS A 129 -18.67 65.09 -40.99
N ALA A 130 -17.70 65.80 -40.41
CA ALA A 130 -16.29 65.41 -40.43
C ALA A 130 -15.99 64.21 -39.51
N GLU A 131 -16.58 64.20 -38.31
CA GLU A 131 -16.44 63.15 -37.29
C GLU A 131 -16.99 61.80 -37.76
N THR A 132 -18.21 61.78 -38.29
CA THR A 132 -18.89 60.54 -38.71
C THR A 132 -18.60 60.12 -40.15
N LYS A 133 -18.02 61.01 -40.96
CA LYS A 133 -17.76 60.83 -42.41
C LYS A 133 -19.04 60.56 -43.22
N THR A 134 -20.19 61.05 -42.75
CA THR A 134 -21.45 61.08 -43.51
C THR A 134 -21.55 62.36 -44.37
N ASN A 135 -22.61 62.50 -45.16
CA ASN A 135 -23.08 63.79 -45.66
C ASN A 135 -24.42 64.12 -44.98
N ILE A 136 -24.53 65.32 -44.42
CA ILE A 136 -25.69 65.80 -43.64
C ILE A 136 -26.22 67.06 -44.31
N GLU A 137 -27.48 67.02 -44.72
CA GLU A 137 -28.21 68.13 -45.32
C GLU A 137 -29.40 68.48 -44.43
N CYS A 138 -29.69 69.79 -44.28
CA CYS A 138 -30.74 70.28 -43.38
C CYS A 138 -31.64 71.28 -44.11
N THR A 139 -32.91 70.91 -44.28
CA THR A 139 -33.94 71.76 -44.88
C THR A 139 -34.92 72.22 -43.81
N THR A 140 -35.27 73.50 -43.78
CA THR A 140 -36.27 74.05 -42.84
C THR A 140 -37.56 74.36 -43.61
N SER A 141 -38.69 73.83 -43.16
CA SER A 141 -40.00 74.13 -43.76
C SER A 141 -40.43 75.56 -43.42
N SER A 142 -40.84 76.34 -44.42
CA SER A 142 -41.24 77.74 -44.25
C SER A 142 -42.51 77.92 -43.40
N HIS A 143 -43.53 77.07 -43.61
CA HIS A 143 -44.80 77.14 -42.90
C HIS A 143 -44.74 76.54 -41.49
N THR A 144 -44.09 75.38 -41.33
CA THR A 144 -44.13 74.64 -40.05
C THR A 144 -42.90 74.84 -39.17
N LYS A 145 -41.83 75.49 -39.67
CA LYS A 145 -40.53 75.72 -39.00
C LYS A 145 -39.81 74.43 -38.52
N LYS A 146 -40.36 73.25 -38.81
CA LYS A 146 -39.70 71.94 -38.60
C LYS A 146 -38.43 71.86 -39.44
N ARG A 147 -37.37 71.25 -38.90
CA ARG A 147 -36.12 71.00 -39.62
C ARG A 147 -36.03 69.53 -40.01
N THR A 148 -35.94 69.24 -41.29
CA THR A 148 -35.71 67.90 -41.84
C THR A 148 -34.21 67.72 -42.07
N PHE A 149 -33.63 66.68 -41.49
CA PHE A 149 -32.25 66.27 -41.71
C PHE A 149 -32.21 65.04 -42.60
N LEU A 150 -31.47 65.12 -43.70
CA LEU A 150 -31.14 64.00 -44.57
C LEU A 150 -29.68 63.63 -44.31
N ILE A 151 -29.43 62.40 -43.85
CA ILE A 151 -28.09 61.90 -43.52
C ILE A 151 -27.79 60.72 -44.42
N SER A 152 -26.71 60.82 -45.20
CA SER A 152 -26.28 59.79 -46.14
C SER A 152 -24.86 59.27 -45.83
N GLY A 153 -24.67 57.95 -45.87
CA GLY A 153 -23.40 57.31 -45.51
C GLY A 153 -23.50 55.80 -45.32
N LYS A 154 -22.57 55.20 -44.57
CA LYS A 154 -22.67 53.78 -44.17
C LYS A 154 -23.72 53.62 -43.05
N PRO A 155 -24.47 52.50 -42.97
CA PRO A 155 -25.52 52.27 -41.96
C PRO A 155 -25.17 52.72 -40.54
N GLU A 156 -24.01 52.31 -40.01
CA GLU A 156 -23.57 52.63 -38.65
C GLU A 156 -23.22 54.12 -38.49
N SER A 157 -22.47 54.69 -39.45
CA SER A 157 -22.13 56.12 -39.45
C SER A 157 -23.37 57.02 -39.56
N VAL A 158 -24.41 56.59 -40.29
CA VAL A 158 -25.68 57.32 -40.44
C VAL A 158 -26.45 57.31 -39.12
N LYS A 159 -26.53 56.16 -38.43
CA LYS A 159 -27.13 56.07 -37.08
C LYS A 159 -26.38 56.93 -36.06
N LEU A 160 -25.05 56.89 -36.06
CA LEU A 160 -24.23 57.73 -35.17
C LEU A 160 -24.40 59.23 -35.48
N ALA A 161 -24.42 59.61 -36.76
CA ALA A 161 -24.65 60.98 -37.18
C ALA A 161 -26.05 61.49 -36.79
N ARG A 162 -27.11 60.70 -37.01
CA ARG A 162 -28.47 61.02 -36.52
C ARG A 162 -28.47 61.28 -35.03
N ARG A 163 -27.89 60.38 -34.24
CA ARG A 163 -27.82 60.48 -32.79
C ARG A 163 -27.06 61.74 -32.33
N LEU A 164 -25.94 62.07 -32.97
CA LEU A 164 -25.18 63.30 -32.68
C LEU A 164 -25.89 64.58 -33.11
N VAL A 165 -26.60 64.57 -34.25
CA VAL A 165 -27.41 65.70 -34.73
C VAL A 165 -28.58 65.96 -33.78
N ILE A 166 -29.25 64.91 -33.29
CA ILE A 166 -30.29 65.03 -32.24
C ILE A 166 -29.66 65.61 -30.96
N LYS A 167 -28.67 64.92 -30.37
CA LYS A 167 -28.03 65.31 -29.08
C LYS A 167 -27.45 66.73 -29.05
N LYS A 168 -27.08 67.30 -30.19
CA LYS A 168 -26.57 68.68 -30.30
C LYS A 168 -27.63 69.74 -30.63
N LEU A 169 -28.84 69.34 -31.02
CA LEU A 169 -29.88 70.25 -31.53
C LEU A 169 -31.25 70.10 -30.84
N THR A 170 -31.46 69.08 -30.00
CA THR A 170 -32.64 68.98 -29.12
C THR A 170 -32.36 69.45 -27.70
N LYS A 171 -33.42 69.87 -26.99
CA LYS A 171 -33.41 70.07 -25.54
C LYS A 171 -33.53 68.71 -24.83
N PRO A 172 -32.91 68.51 -23.66
CA PRO A 172 -33.16 67.32 -22.84
C PRO A 172 -34.59 67.36 -22.26
N ILE A 173 -35.26 66.21 -22.23
CA ILE A 173 -36.61 66.04 -21.69
C ILE A 173 -36.56 65.08 -20.49
N LYS A 174 -37.39 65.36 -19.47
CA LYS A 174 -37.63 64.47 -18.33
C LYS A 174 -38.93 63.70 -18.51
N ILE A 175 -38.89 62.36 -18.41
CA ILE A 175 -40.04 61.47 -18.48
C ILE A 175 -40.13 60.65 -17.19
N SER A 176 -41.21 60.78 -16.45
CA SER A 176 -41.50 59.94 -15.26
C SER A 176 -42.52 58.83 -15.56
N PHE A 177 -42.47 57.74 -14.80
CA PHE A 177 -43.46 56.66 -14.77
C PHE A 177 -43.35 55.81 -13.50
N LEU A 178 -44.36 55.00 -13.22
CA LEU A 178 -44.41 54.11 -12.05
C LEU A 178 -43.89 52.70 -12.37
N VAL A 179 -43.27 52.07 -11.37
CA VAL A 179 -42.59 50.77 -11.41
C VAL A 179 -42.76 50.06 -10.06
N PRO A 180 -43.09 48.76 -9.98
CA PRO A 180 -43.23 48.06 -8.69
C PRO A 180 -41.95 48.09 -7.82
N ALA A 181 -42.09 48.43 -6.55
CA ALA A 181 -41.00 48.73 -5.61
C ALA A 181 -39.99 47.57 -5.50
N LYS A 182 -40.47 46.32 -5.40
CA LYS A 182 -39.58 45.14 -5.31
C LYS A 182 -38.72 44.94 -6.56
N LEU A 183 -39.21 45.35 -7.73
CA LEU A 183 -38.51 45.26 -9.01
C LEU A 183 -37.44 46.34 -9.19
N ARG A 184 -37.45 47.43 -8.40
CA ARG A 184 -36.38 48.46 -8.35
C ARG A 184 -34.99 47.82 -8.30
N SER A 185 -34.81 46.87 -7.38
CA SER A 185 -33.55 46.14 -7.19
C SER A 185 -33.08 45.35 -8.42
N LYS A 186 -34.01 44.81 -9.22
CA LYS A 186 -33.75 43.98 -10.40
C LYS A 186 -33.50 44.83 -11.65
N ILE A 187 -34.22 45.95 -11.79
CA ILE A 187 -34.05 46.94 -12.85
C ILE A 187 -32.71 47.66 -12.71
N ILE A 188 -32.31 48.01 -11.48
CA ILE A 188 -30.96 48.50 -11.18
C ILE A 188 -29.94 47.38 -11.40
N GLY A 189 -30.17 46.22 -10.77
CA GLY A 189 -29.28 45.06 -10.79
C GLY A 189 -28.07 45.21 -9.87
N SER A 190 -27.39 44.10 -9.57
CA SER A 190 -26.19 44.14 -8.70
C SER A 190 -25.14 45.13 -9.23
N GLN A 191 -24.81 46.16 -8.43
CA GLN A 191 -23.92 47.27 -8.81
C GLN A 191 -24.34 48.04 -10.10
N GLY A 192 -25.63 48.06 -10.43
CA GLY A 192 -26.17 48.74 -11.61
C GLY A 192 -26.08 47.96 -12.92
N LYS A 193 -25.82 46.64 -12.90
CA LYS A 193 -25.53 45.84 -14.11
C LYS A 193 -26.63 45.83 -15.18
N THR A 194 -27.91 46.01 -14.83
CA THR A 194 -29.02 46.06 -15.80
C THR A 194 -29.34 47.49 -16.22
N LEU A 195 -29.19 48.47 -15.32
CA LEU A 195 -29.44 49.88 -15.61
C LEU A 195 -28.31 50.57 -16.38
N LYS A 196 -27.05 50.28 -16.06
CA LYS A 196 -25.86 50.87 -16.71
C LYS A 196 -25.79 50.64 -18.22
N PRO A 197 -26.05 49.43 -18.79
CA PRO A 197 -26.09 49.29 -20.24
C PRO A 197 -27.19 50.14 -20.87
N ILE A 198 -28.41 50.16 -20.28
CA ILE A 198 -29.54 51.00 -20.75
C ILE A 198 -29.16 52.49 -20.74
N ILE A 199 -28.53 52.98 -19.67
CA ILE A 199 -27.99 54.36 -19.57
C ILE A 199 -26.97 54.63 -20.69
N SER A 200 -26.03 53.71 -20.94
CA SER A 200 -24.94 53.90 -21.92
C SER A 200 -25.37 53.73 -23.38
N GLU A 201 -26.38 52.90 -23.65
CA GLU A 201 -26.92 52.67 -25.00
C GLU A 201 -27.80 53.86 -25.45
N ASN A 202 -28.63 54.37 -24.54
CA ASN A 202 -29.54 55.48 -24.81
C ASN A 202 -28.91 56.86 -24.54
N ASP A 203 -27.76 56.92 -23.85
CA ASP A 203 -26.99 58.13 -23.53
C ASP A 203 -27.77 59.11 -22.61
N VAL A 204 -28.46 58.54 -21.62
CA VAL A 204 -29.58 59.15 -20.84
C VAL A 204 -29.40 58.90 -19.34
N LYS A 205 -29.63 59.91 -18.49
CA LYS A 205 -29.63 59.77 -17.03
C LYS A 205 -30.94 59.11 -16.58
N ILE A 206 -30.86 58.06 -15.76
CA ILE A 206 -32.03 57.38 -15.19
C ILE A 206 -31.90 57.42 -13.67
N ASP A 207 -32.95 57.92 -13.03
CA ASP A 207 -33.12 57.99 -11.58
C ASP A 207 -34.33 57.14 -11.19
N ILE A 208 -34.28 56.48 -10.04
CA ILE A 208 -35.40 55.70 -9.51
C ILE A 208 -35.46 55.99 -8.01
N ASP A 209 -36.50 56.73 -7.62
CA ASP A 209 -36.66 57.29 -6.27
C ASP A 209 -36.54 56.19 -5.20
N HIS A 210 -36.07 56.52 -3.99
CA HIS A 210 -35.82 55.49 -2.98
C HIS A 210 -37.13 54.88 -2.47
N ASP A 211 -37.99 55.72 -1.86
CA ASP A 211 -39.32 55.38 -1.35
C ASP A 211 -40.20 56.65 -1.33
N GLU A 212 -41.06 56.85 -2.33
CA GLU A 212 -42.26 57.71 -2.21
C GLU A 212 -43.47 56.79 -2.19
N ILE A 213 -44.16 56.71 -1.04
CA ILE A 213 -45.37 55.90 -0.87
C ILE A 213 -46.56 56.70 -1.39
N LEU A 214 -47.10 56.30 -2.54
CA LEU A 214 -48.47 56.63 -2.94
C LEU A 214 -49.39 55.51 -2.46
N GLN A 215 -50.14 55.76 -1.39
CA GLN A 215 -51.25 54.91 -0.96
C GLN A 215 -52.51 55.22 -1.78
N GLU A 216 -53.16 54.18 -2.26
CA GLU A 216 -54.60 54.01 -2.02
C GLU A 216 -54.74 52.69 -1.27
N ASP A 217 -55.64 52.64 -0.28
CA ASP A 217 -55.71 51.52 0.67
C ASP A 217 -56.48 50.33 0.08
N VAL A 218 -55.81 49.18 -0.02
CA VAL A 218 -56.38 47.88 -0.32
C VAL A 218 -55.75 46.88 0.63
N ASP A 219 -56.55 46.28 1.52
CA ASP A 219 -56.10 45.39 2.60
C ASP A 219 -55.66 43.97 2.13
N ASP A 220 -55.27 43.84 0.85
CA ASP A 220 -54.70 42.62 0.28
C ASP A 220 -53.18 42.56 0.56
N GLU A 221 -52.80 42.14 1.78
CA GLU A 221 -51.38 41.89 2.16
C GLU A 221 -50.67 40.89 1.22
N ASP A 222 -51.42 40.13 0.43
CA ASP A 222 -50.95 39.08 -0.47
C ASP A 222 -50.38 39.57 -1.83
N ASP A 223 -50.79 40.74 -2.39
CA ASP A 223 -50.16 41.20 -3.65
C ASP A 223 -48.80 41.86 -3.41
N ILE A 224 -47.81 40.97 -3.43
CA ILE A 224 -46.37 41.20 -3.39
C ILE A 224 -45.90 42.38 -4.27
N PHE A 225 -46.61 42.77 -5.34
CA PHE A 225 -46.23 43.83 -6.27
C PHE A 225 -47.01 45.15 -6.16
N ALA A 226 -48.01 45.27 -5.28
CA ALA A 226 -48.91 46.43 -5.22
C ALA A 226 -48.18 47.78 -4.98
N LYS A 227 -47.12 47.79 -4.15
CA LYS A 227 -46.35 49.01 -3.85
C LYS A 227 -45.52 49.45 -5.07
N ALA A 228 -45.77 50.66 -5.56
CA ALA A 228 -45.07 51.25 -6.70
C ALA A 228 -44.11 52.39 -6.29
N VAL A 229 -43.09 52.62 -7.11
CA VAL A 229 -42.05 53.65 -7.01
C VAL A 229 -41.94 54.37 -8.35
N LYS A 230 -41.53 55.62 -8.30
CA LYS A 230 -41.39 56.51 -9.46
C LYS A 230 -39.98 56.40 -10.05
N ALA A 231 -39.92 56.21 -11.37
CA ALA A 231 -38.71 56.20 -12.18
C ALA A 231 -38.72 57.43 -13.10
N THR A 232 -37.63 58.20 -13.10
CA THR A 232 -37.47 59.44 -13.85
C THR A 232 -36.28 59.34 -14.81
N ILE A 233 -36.50 59.70 -16.07
CA ILE A 233 -35.54 59.53 -17.16
C ILE A 233 -35.27 60.90 -17.81
N GLU A 234 -34.01 61.33 -17.87
CA GLU A 234 -33.55 62.65 -18.33
C GLU A 234 -32.52 62.54 -19.46
N GLY A 235 -32.83 63.09 -20.63
CA GLY A 235 -31.95 63.03 -21.81
C GLY A 235 -32.67 63.31 -23.13
N ASP A 236 -32.13 62.81 -24.24
CA ASP A 236 -32.66 63.06 -25.60
C ASP A 236 -34.02 62.37 -25.84
N VAL A 237 -34.86 62.99 -26.68
CA VAL A 237 -36.28 62.62 -26.88
C VAL A 237 -36.49 61.17 -27.35
N GLU A 238 -35.63 60.67 -28.25
CA GLU A 238 -35.66 59.27 -28.69
C GLU A 238 -35.12 58.33 -27.58
N GLY A 239 -33.98 58.67 -26.97
CA GLY A 239 -33.32 57.87 -25.93
C GLY A 239 -34.21 57.65 -24.69
N CYS A 240 -34.89 58.69 -24.21
CA CYS A 240 -35.80 58.56 -23.05
C CYS A 240 -36.98 57.62 -23.34
N LYS A 241 -37.48 57.57 -24.58
CA LYS A 241 -38.56 56.65 -24.99
C LYS A 241 -38.07 55.20 -25.06
N HIS A 242 -36.88 54.97 -25.62
CA HIS A 242 -36.27 53.64 -25.70
C HIS A 242 -35.91 53.09 -24.31
N ALA A 243 -35.28 53.89 -23.44
CA ALA A 243 -34.96 53.50 -22.07
C ALA A 243 -36.23 53.12 -21.26
N LYS A 244 -37.31 53.92 -21.36
CA LYS A 244 -38.61 53.60 -20.75
C LYS A 244 -39.19 52.27 -21.25
N ALA A 245 -39.10 52.00 -22.56
CA ALA A 245 -39.58 50.76 -23.15
C ALA A 245 -38.78 49.53 -22.68
N GLN A 246 -37.44 49.63 -22.57
CA GLN A 246 -36.56 48.58 -22.07
C GLN A 246 -36.85 48.27 -20.59
N ILE A 247 -36.96 49.29 -19.73
CA ILE A 247 -37.28 49.10 -18.29
C ILE A 247 -38.66 48.44 -18.12
N LEU A 248 -39.68 48.91 -18.85
CA LEU A 248 -41.02 48.32 -18.80
C LEU A 248 -41.07 46.90 -19.40
N ALA A 249 -40.09 46.47 -20.19
CA ALA A 249 -39.99 45.08 -20.66
C ALA A 249 -39.51 44.16 -19.54
N ILE A 250 -38.45 44.55 -18.81
CA ILE A 250 -37.93 43.82 -17.64
C ILE A 250 -39.04 43.65 -16.58
N VAL A 251 -39.81 44.72 -16.33
CA VAL A 251 -40.98 44.68 -15.42
C VAL A 251 -42.00 43.61 -15.84
N ARG A 252 -42.32 43.52 -17.14
CA ARG A 252 -43.31 42.56 -17.68
C ARG A 252 -42.80 41.13 -17.78
N GLU A 253 -41.49 40.90 -17.69
CA GLU A 253 -40.92 39.55 -17.64
C GLU A 253 -41.00 38.99 -16.22
N GLU A 254 -40.61 39.78 -15.22
CA GLU A 254 -40.55 39.38 -13.81
C GLU A 254 -41.93 39.22 -13.13
N ILE A 255 -42.99 39.86 -13.64
CA ILE A 255 -44.36 39.79 -13.07
C ILE A 255 -45.11 38.50 -13.45
N LYS A 256 -44.64 37.75 -14.46
CA LYS A 256 -45.34 36.56 -14.98
C LYS A 256 -45.55 35.47 -13.93
N HIS A 257 -44.51 35.21 -13.13
CA HIS A 257 -44.52 34.15 -12.14
C HIS A 257 -44.83 34.72 -10.75
N LEU A 258 -45.88 34.18 -10.12
CA LEU A 258 -46.40 34.58 -8.83
C LEU A 258 -46.12 33.48 -7.80
N SER A 259 -45.87 33.86 -6.55
CA SER A 259 -45.81 32.94 -5.40
C SER A 259 -46.79 33.39 -4.33
N ILE A 260 -47.84 32.60 -4.11
CA ILE A 260 -48.88 32.85 -3.11
C ILE A 260 -48.61 31.98 -1.87
N ARG A 261 -48.86 32.51 -0.67
CA ARG A 261 -48.75 31.76 0.59
C ARG A 261 -49.89 32.13 1.54
N PHE A 262 -50.85 31.23 1.75
CA PHE A 262 -51.97 31.43 2.68
C PHE A 262 -52.05 30.32 3.73
N THR A 263 -52.70 30.61 4.86
CA THR A 263 -52.85 29.73 6.03
C THR A 263 -54.12 28.88 5.99
N ILE A 264 -54.04 27.63 6.44
CA ILE A 264 -55.21 26.78 6.76
C ILE A 264 -55.34 26.64 8.29
N ALA A 265 -56.55 26.43 8.78
CA ALA A 265 -56.82 26.00 10.15
C ALA A 265 -56.24 24.59 10.45
N ASP A 266 -55.69 24.40 11.66
CA ASP A 266 -55.09 23.14 12.13
C ASP A 266 -56.00 21.91 12.02
N VAL A 267 -57.31 22.10 12.17
CA VAL A 267 -58.31 21.03 12.11
C VAL A 267 -58.45 20.47 10.69
N VAL A 268 -58.23 21.29 9.67
CA VAL A 268 -58.44 20.97 8.24
C VAL A 268 -57.17 20.43 7.59
N LYS A 269 -56.00 20.91 8.03
CA LYS A 269 -54.66 20.49 7.60
C LYS A 269 -54.46 18.98 7.37
N PRO A 270 -54.92 18.04 8.24
CA PRO A 270 -54.69 16.61 8.04
C PRO A 270 -55.41 16.02 6.82
N PHE A 271 -56.45 16.73 6.33
CA PHE A 271 -57.34 16.27 5.27
C PHE A 271 -57.16 17.08 3.98
N ALA A 272 -56.39 18.18 4.03
CA ALA A 272 -56.22 19.12 2.93
C ALA A 272 -55.60 18.47 1.68
N ALA A 273 -54.57 17.62 1.82
CA ALA A 273 -53.96 16.94 0.68
C ALA A 273 -55.00 16.11 -0.10
N LYS A 274 -55.64 15.15 0.58
CA LYS A 274 -56.62 14.21 0.00
C LYS A 274 -57.89 14.88 -0.54
N HIS A 275 -58.26 16.07 -0.04
CA HIS A 275 -59.39 16.84 -0.55
C HIS A 275 -59.04 17.81 -1.68
N LEU A 276 -57.76 18.12 -1.91
CA LEU A 276 -57.32 19.04 -2.96
C LEU A 276 -56.69 18.35 -4.17
N GLU A 277 -56.50 17.03 -4.14
CA GLU A 277 -55.99 16.21 -5.25
C GLU A 277 -56.64 16.57 -6.61
N SER A 278 -57.97 16.71 -6.66
CA SER A 278 -58.69 17.09 -7.89
C SER A 278 -58.26 18.46 -8.42
N ILE A 279 -58.16 19.48 -7.55
CA ILE A 279 -57.78 20.85 -7.92
C ILE A 279 -56.30 20.91 -8.32
N THR A 280 -55.43 20.16 -7.63
CA THR A 280 -54.01 20.05 -8.04
C THR A 280 -53.82 19.36 -9.39
N SER A 281 -54.75 18.50 -9.81
CA SER A 281 -54.75 17.89 -11.15
C SER A 281 -55.40 18.75 -12.24
N GLU A 282 -56.34 19.63 -11.90
CA GLU A 282 -56.90 20.63 -12.82
C GLU A 282 -55.86 21.72 -13.18
N PHE A 283 -55.05 22.14 -12.21
CA PHE A 283 -54.01 23.18 -12.39
C PHE A 283 -52.59 22.60 -12.49
N ALA A 284 -52.38 21.58 -13.34
CA ALA A 284 -51.12 20.83 -13.44
C ALA A 284 -49.86 21.67 -13.77
N ASP A 285 -50.00 22.86 -14.36
CA ASP A 285 -48.90 23.79 -14.64
C ASP A 285 -48.44 24.60 -13.41
N LEU A 286 -49.14 24.50 -12.27
CA LEU A 286 -48.78 25.13 -11.00
C LEU A 286 -48.08 24.14 -10.06
N SER A 287 -47.04 24.62 -9.38
CA SER A 287 -46.44 23.86 -8.28
C SER A 287 -47.14 24.16 -6.96
N PHE A 288 -47.72 23.13 -6.37
CA PHE A 288 -48.37 23.17 -5.05
C PHE A 288 -47.47 22.53 -3.99
N SER A 289 -47.35 23.20 -2.83
CA SER A 289 -46.86 22.59 -1.61
C SER A 289 -47.96 22.69 -0.55
N ILE A 290 -48.60 21.57 -0.26
CA ILE A 290 -49.61 21.40 0.77
C ILE A 290 -48.90 20.75 1.98
N PRO A 291 -49.05 21.28 3.21
CA PRO A 291 -48.35 20.73 4.37
C PRO A 291 -49.08 19.52 4.95
N ASP A 292 -48.38 18.38 5.02
CA ASP A 292 -48.85 17.19 5.75
C ASP A 292 -49.10 17.48 7.23
N PHE A 293 -49.89 16.64 7.90
CA PHE A 293 -50.18 16.78 9.33
C PHE A 293 -48.93 16.91 10.20
N TYR A 294 -47.89 16.11 9.92
CA TYR A 294 -46.62 16.12 10.64
C TYR A 294 -45.71 17.33 10.33
N SER A 295 -46.05 18.16 9.33
CA SER A 295 -45.30 19.39 9.03
C SER A 295 -45.48 20.42 10.15
N SER A 296 -44.44 21.19 10.46
CA SER A 296 -44.53 22.35 11.37
C SER A 296 -45.17 23.59 10.73
N SER A 297 -45.48 23.56 9.42
CA SER A 297 -46.14 24.65 8.70
C SER A 297 -47.64 24.41 8.51
N ASN A 298 -48.44 25.48 8.62
CA ASN A 298 -49.88 25.50 8.34
C ASN A 298 -50.21 26.31 7.07
N LYS A 299 -49.25 26.41 6.14
CA LYS A 299 -49.35 27.28 4.95
C LYS A 299 -49.26 26.47 3.67
N ILE A 300 -50.24 26.66 2.78
CA ILE A 300 -50.12 26.22 1.38
C ILE A 300 -49.23 27.21 0.65
N HIS A 301 -48.40 26.71 -0.27
CA HIS A 301 -47.65 27.53 -1.21
C HIS A 301 -48.04 27.15 -2.64
N ILE A 302 -48.39 28.15 -3.45
CA ILE A 302 -48.65 28.01 -4.88
C ILE A 302 -47.56 28.81 -5.61
N VAL A 303 -46.87 28.21 -6.58
CA VAL A 303 -45.91 28.92 -7.44
C VAL A 303 -46.12 28.52 -8.91
N GLY A 304 -46.32 29.52 -9.76
CA GLY A 304 -46.56 29.37 -11.20
C GLY A 304 -47.03 30.69 -11.82
N ASP A 305 -47.76 30.64 -12.94
CA ASP A 305 -48.18 31.85 -13.64
C ASP A 305 -49.32 32.61 -12.93
N ARG A 306 -49.24 33.94 -12.92
CA ARG A 306 -50.06 34.84 -12.06
C ARG A 306 -51.56 34.59 -12.15
N GLU A 307 -52.11 34.42 -13.34
CA GLU A 307 -53.57 34.26 -13.53
C GLU A 307 -54.07 32.90 -13.02
N ALA A 308 -53.38 31.82 -13.37
CA ALA A 308 -53.68 30.48 -12.89
C ALA A 308 -53.48 30.36 -11.36
N ALA A 309 -52.40 30.93 -10.82
CA ALA A 309 -52.12 30.88 -9.38
C ALA A 309 -53.21 31.56 -8.54
N LEU A 310 -53.79 32.67 -9.01
CA LEU A 310 -54.91 33.34 -8.35
C LEU A 310 -56.20 32.51 -8.43
N GLN A 311 -56.51 31.92 -9.59
CA GLN A 311 -57.66 31.03 -9.75
C GLN A 311 -57.56 29.78 -8.86
N ALA A 312 -56.37 29.20 -8.73
CA ALA A 312 -56.11 28.08 -7.85
C ALA A 312 -56.19 28.47 -6.36
N LYS A 313 -55.81 29.71 -5.97
CA LYS A 313 -56.04 30.22 -4.59
C LYS A 313 -57.53 30.20 -4.26
N SER A 314 -58.38 30.78 -5.11
CA SER A 314 -59.84 30.80 -4.89
C SER A 314 -60.42 29.38 -4.87
N ALA A 315 -60.10 28.54 -5.85
CA ALA A 315 -60.63 27.17 -5.91
C ALA A 315 -60.27 26.33 -4.66
N ILE A 316 -59.04 26.48 -4.14
CA ILE A 316 -58.63 25.80 -2.90
C ILE A 316 -59.39 26.38 -1.69
N GLN A 317 -59.58 27.70 -1.60
CA GLN A 317 -60.32 28.31 -0.49
C GLN A 317 -61.79 27.86 -0.48
N ASP A 318 -62.45 27.89 -1.64
CA ASP A 318 -63.83 27.46 -1.84
C ASP A 318 -64.04 25.97 -1.51
N ALA A 319 -63.01 25.13 -1.70
CA ALA A 319 -63.04 23.70 -1.37
C ALA A 319 -62.78 23.39 0.11
N LEU A 320 -62.00 24.21 0.82
CA LEU A 320 -61.65 24.00 2.23
C LEU A 320 -62.73 24.51 3.19
N GLU A 321 -63.41 25.62 2.90
CA GLU A 321 -64.53 26.12 3.70
C GLU A 321 -65.66 25.10 4.00
N PRO A 322 -66.18 24.33 3.03
CA PRO A 322 -67.19 23.30 3.28
C PRO A 322 -66.62 22.01 3.87
N LEU A 323 -65.29 21.87 3.94
CA LEU A 323 -64.59 20.78 4.63
C LEU A 323 -64.56 21.07 6.13
N GLU A 324 -64.11 22.28 6.52
CA GLU A 324 -64.05 22.72 7.92
C GLU A 324 -65.41 22.57 8.63
N LYS A 325 -66.49 23.01 7.98
CA LYS A 325 -67.87 22.94 8.48
C LYS A 325 -68.41 21.50 8.61
N LYS A 326 -67.70 20.46 8.14
CA LYS A 326 -68.06 19.03 8.23
C LYS A 326 -67.22 18.24 9.24
N LEU A 327 -66.11 18.80 9.72
CA LEU A 327 -65.26 18.14 10.70
C LEU A 327 -65.85 18.25 12.11
N VAL A 328 -65.83 17.14 12.83
CA VAL A 328 -66.28 17.04 14.23
C VAL A 328 -65.13 16.48 15.06
N VAL A 329 -64.97 17.01 16.27
CA VAL A 329 -64.01 16.51 17.27
C VAL A 329 -64.78 15.75 18.34
N GLU A 330 -64.43 14.49 18.59
CA GLU A 330 -65.00 13.65 19.64
C GLU A 330 -63.90 13.17 20.60
N GLU A 331 -64.12 13.32 21.91
CA GLU A 331 -63.12 12.98 22.94
C GLU A 331 -63.41 11.61 23.57
N VAL A 332 -62.44 10.69 23.52
CA VAL A 332 -62.53 9.37 24.14
C VAL A 332 -61.48 9.23 25.24
N ALA A 333 -61.90 8.87 26.45
CA ALA A 333 -60.97 8.52 27.52
C ALA A 333 -60.25 7.19 27.19
N ILE A 334 -58.92 7.25 27.05
CA ILE A 334 -58.06 6.08 26.78
C ILE A 334 -56.83 6.19 27.69
N PRO A 335 -56.44 5.12 28.42
CA PRO A 335 -55.27 5.18 29.30
C PRO A 335 -53.97 5.54 28.57
N LYS A 336 -53.17 6.45 29.14
CA LYS A 336 -51.88 6.94 28.59
C LYS A 336 -50.95 5.79 28.18
N THR A 337 -50.93 4.70 28.95
CA THR A 337 -50.17 3.46 28.69
C THR A 337 -50.54 2.77 27.38
N LYS A 338 -51.75 2.97 26.87
CA LYS A 338 -52.27 2.37 25.63
C LYS A 338 -52.20 3.29 24.42
N HIS A 339 -51.92 4.60 24.58
CA HIS A 339 -51.86 5.57 23.48
C HIS A 339 -50.90 5.14 22.37
N GLN A 340 -49.77 4.54 22.75
CA GLN A 340 -48.74 3.99 21.87
C GLN A 340 -49.15 2.80 20.98
N PHE A 341 -50.35 2.23 21.18
CA PHE A 341 -50.90 1.15 20.34
C PHE A 341 -52.13 1.61 19.52
N LEU A 342 -52.44 2.92 19.52
CA LEU A 342 -53.50 3.48 18.69
C LEU A 342 -53.06 3.46 17.21
N PRO A 343 -53.88 2.92 16.30
CA PRO A 343 -53.51 2.75 14.89
C PRO A 343 -53.74 4.05 14.09
N VAL A 344 -53.06 5.13 14.48
CA VAL A 344 -53.26 6.51 13.97
C VAL A 344 -53.24 6.57 12.44
N GLU A 345 -52.19 6.01 11.82
CA GLU A 345 -52.00 6.04 10.36
C GLU A 345 -53.07 5.24 9.61
N LYS A 346 -53.46 4.07 10.13
CA LYS A 346 -54.48 3.21 9.50
C LYS A 346 -55.85 3.87 9.58
N VAL A 347 -56.22 4.42 10.74
CA VAL A 347 -57.51 5.09 10.92
C VAL A 347 -57.60 6.39 10.11
N LEU A 348 -56.49 7.09 9.91
CA LEU A 348 -56.41 8.22 8.98
C LEU A 348 -56.56 7.78 7.51
N GLY A 349 -55.91 6.69 7.10
CA GLY A 349 -56.00 6.13 5.74
C GLY A 349 -57.39 5.60 5.40
N ASP A 350 -57.89 4.66 6.21
CA ASP A 350 -59.11 3.88 6.00
C ASP A 350 -60.38 4.73 6.21
N TYR A 351 -60.42 5.51 7.29
CA TYR A 351 -61.63 6.24 7.73
C TYR A 351 -61.57 7.76 7.51
N ASN A 352 -60.42 8.32 7.09
CA ASN A 352 -60.21 9.77 7.02
C ASN A 352 -60.52 10.45 8.37
N VAL A 353 -60.07 9.83 9.47
CA VAL A 353 -60.19 10.31 10.85
C VAL A 353 -58.80 10.38 11.48
N LEU A 354 -58.40 11.56 11.94
CA LEU A 354 -57.16 11.75 12.69
C LEU A 354 -57.38 11.40 14.17
N ILE A 355 -56.45 10.62 14.73
CA ILE A 355 -56.35 10.38 16.17
C ILE A 355 -55.27 11.30 16.74
N GLN A 356 -55.67 12.40 17.40
CA GLN A 356 -54.77 13.32 18.08
C GLN A 356 -54.57 12.90 19.53
N LEU A 357 -53.32 12.63 19.90
CA LEU A 357 -52.90 12.34 21.28
C LEU A 357 -52.87 13.63 22.13
N PRO A 358 -53.22 13.56 23.42
CA PRO A 358 -53.11 14.70 24.34
C PRO A 358 -51.64 15.02 24.65
N THR A 359 -51.31 16.32 24.69
CA THR A 359 -50.00 16.84 25.15
C THR A 359 -49.90 16.88 26.68
N ASP A 360 -51.03 17.11 27.34
CA ASP A 360 -51.11 17.29 28.79
C ASP A 360 -51.56 15.97 29.47
N ASP A 361 -51.58 15.92 30.80
CA ASP A 361 -52.05 14.73 31.55
C ASP A 361 -53.57 14.44 31.44
N ASN A 362 -54.27 15.16 30.57
CA ASN A 362 -55.64 14.86 30.17
C ASN A 362 -55.71 13.49 29.47
N LEU A 363 -56.29 12.48 30.13
CA LEU A 363 -56.43 11.09 29.64
C LEU A 363 -57.39 10.90 28.45
N LYS A 364 -57.68 11.96 27.68
CA LYS A 364 -58.62 11.98 26.57
C LYS A 364 -57.87 12.09 25.23
N VAL A 365 -58.18 11.18 24.32
CA VAL A 365 -57.71 11.20 22.93
C VAL A 365 -58.79 11.83 22.06
N LYS A 366 -58.39 12.74 21.16
CA LYS A 366 -59.29 13.44 20.25
C LYS A 366 -59.37 12.72 18.91
N PHE A 367 -60.57 12.36 18.48
CA PHE A 367 -60.86 11.84 17.16
C PHE A 367 -61.43 13.00 16.32
N ILE A 368 -60.74 13.38 15.26
CA ILE A 368 -61.09 14.51 14.38
C ILE A 368 -61.43 13.94 13.01
N GLY A 369 -62.62 14.21 12.49
CA GLY A 369 -63.02 13.73 11.17
C GLY A 369 -64.48 13.96 10.84
N GLN A 370 -64.95 13.36 9.74
CA GLN A 370 -66.35 13.47 9.33
C GLN A 370 -67.27 12.63 10.23
N ARG A 371 -68.45 13.17 10.57
CA ARG A 371 -69.40 12.59 11.55
C ARG A 371 -69.89 11.17 11.22
N ALA A 372 -69.84 10.75 9.95
CA ALA A 372 -70.16 9.38 9.55
C ALA A 372 -69.07 8.39 10.03
N ASN A 373 -67.81 8.71 9.76
CA ASN A 373 -66.69 7.77 9.89
C ASN A 373 -66.13 7.69 11.32
N LEU A 374 -66.36 8.72 12.15
CA LEU A 374 -65.88 8.77 13.55
C LEU A 374 -66.25 7.53 14.37
N LYS A 375 -67.44 6.94 14.17
CA LYS A 375 -67.88 5.75 14.93
C LYS A 375 -67.03 4.52 14.63
N GLU A 376 -66.77 4.24 13.36
CA GLU A 376 -66.01 3.08 12.91
C GLU A 376 -64.51 3.25 13.22
N ALA A 377 -64.00 4.48 13.09
CA ALA A 377 -62.67 4.87 13.56
C ALA A 377 -62.47 4.67 15.07
N MET A 378 -63.45 5.07 15.90
CA MET A 378 -63.42 4.83 17.34
C MET A 378 -63.54 3.35 17.68
N GLU A 379 -64.38 2.58 16.97
CA GLU A 379 -64.51 1.14 17.18
C GLU A 379 -63.24 0.38 16.82
N THR A 380 -62.60 0.68 15.70
CA THR A 380 -61.34 0.03 15.30
C THR A 380 -60.21 0.39 16.27
N ALA A 381 -60.07 1.66 16.64
CA ALA A 381 -59.12 2.09 17.66
C ALA A 381 -59.39 1.44 19.04
N ARG A 382 -60.65 1.24 19.43
CA ARG A 382 -61.01 0.50 20.66
C ARG A 382 -60.68 -0.99 20.53
N LYS A 383 -61.00 -1.64 19.41
CA LYS A 383 -60.74 -3.07 19.16
C LYS A 383 -59.25 -3.39 19.23
N THR A 384 -58.38 -2.59 18.60
CA THR A 384 -56.91 -2.76 18.75
C THR A 384 -56.45 -2.44 20.18
N THR A 385 -56.99 -1.39 20.81
CA THR A 385 -56.65 -1.03 22.21
C THR A 385 -57.07 -2.09 23.23
N SER A 386 -58.12 -2.86 22.97
CA SER A 386 -58.56 -3.98 23.81
C SER A 386 -57.71 -5.24 23.67
N GLN A 387 -56.95 -5.40 22.59
CA GLN A 387 -56.06 -6.55 22.39
C GLN A 387 -54.83 -6.54 23.30
N TYR A 388 -54.53 -5.44 24.00
CA TYR A 388 -53.36 -5.30 24.88
C TYR A 388 -53.74 -5.29 26.37
N LYS A 389 -53.16 -6.20 27.15
CA LYS A 389 -53.27 -6.24 28.62
C LYS A 389 -52.09 -5.46 29.23
N VAL A 390 -52.39 -4.56 30.16
CA VAL A 390 -51.38 -3.79 30.91
C VAL A 390 -51.32 -4.34 32.32
N GLU A 391 -50.15 -4.83 32.71
CA GLU A 391 -49.91 -5.56 33.95
C GLU A 391 -48.85 -4.82 34.78
N ILE A 392 -49.12 -4.51 36.05
CA ILE A 392 -48.25 -3.65 36.87
C ILE A 392 -47.41 -4.48 37.83
N LEU A 393 -46.12 -4.15 37.93
CA LEU A 393 -45.15 -4.72 38.85
C LEU A 393 -44.47 -3.58 39.64
N GLU A 394 -44.73 -3.49 40.94
CA GLU A 394 -44.09 -2.49 41.81
C GLU A 394 -42.71 -2.95 42.26
N MET A 395 -41.65 -2.26 41.84
CA MET A 395 -40.29 -2.53 42.35
C MET A 395 -40.09 -2.08 43.80
N SER A 396 -40.87 -1.11 44.29
CA SER A 396 -40.75 -0.55 45.65
C SER A 396 -40.90 -1.58 46.79
N LYS A 397 -41.42 -2.77 46.50
CA LYS A 397 -41.53 -3.92 47.43
C LYS A 397 -40.28 -4.82 47.48
N ALA A 398 -39.33 -4.65 46.57
CA ALA A 398 -38.05 -5.35 46.60
C ALA A 398 -37.16 -4.87 47.77
N HIS A 399 -36.10 -5.62 48.08
CA HIS A 399 -35.03 -5.21 48.99
C HIS A 399 -35.50 -4.63 50.34
N LYS A 400 -36.49 -5.31 50.94
CA LYS A 400 -37.12 -4.96 52.23
C LYS A 400 -37.71 -3.54 52.29
N GLY A 401 -38.02 -2.93 51.14
CA GLY A 401 -38.59 -1.58 51.06
C GLY A 401 -37.58 -0.44 51.10
N ASN A 402 -36.29 -0.68 50.85
CA ASN A 402 -35.29 0.40 50.72
C ASN A 402 -35.50 1.19 49.42
N ILE A 403 -36.43 2.17 49.44
CA ILE A 403 -36.81 2.98 48.27
C ILE A 403 -35.59 3.66 47.62
N SER A 404 -34.64 4.15 48.42
CA SER A 404 -33.39 4.77 47.92
C SER A 404 -32.51 3.82 47.10
N HIS A 405 -32.32 2.58 47.58
CA HIS A 405 -31.61 1.54 46.83
C HIS A 405 -32.39 1.16 45.57
N VAL A 406 -33.70 0.89 45.69
CA VAL A 406 -34.54 0.46 44.57
C VAL A 406 -34.63 1.53 43.47
N LYS A 407 -34.68 2.83 43.81
CA LYS A 407 -34.57 3.93 42.83
C LYS A 407 -33.25 3.90 42.06
N SER A 408 -32.16 3.62 42.76
CA SER A 408 -30.82 3.54 42.18
C SER A 408 -30.66 2.31 41.28
N VAL A 409 -31.20 1.15 41.68
CA VAL A 409 -31.30 -0.07 40.85
C VAL A 409 -32.19 0.16 39.62
N ALA A 410 -33.32 0.85 39.77
CA ALA A 410 -34.20 1.20 38.65
C ALA A 410 -33.46 2.06 37.61
N ALA A 411 -32.76 3.11 38.06
CA ALA A 411 -31.96 3.96 37.19
C ALA A 411 -30.77 3.21 36.55
N LEU A 412 -30.15 2.24 37.24
CA LEU A 412 -29.12 1.35 36.66
C LEU A 412 -29.70 0.50 35.52
N LEU A 413 -30.84 -0.14 35.75
CA LEU A 413 -31.50 -0.98 34.75
C LEU A 413 -32.00 -0.17 33.54
N ILE A 414 -32.35 1.11 33.72
CA ILE A 414 -32.63 2.07 32.64
C ILE A 414 -31.35 2.46 31.89
N LYS A 415 -30.29 2.90 32.59
CA LYS A 415 -29.00 3.30 32.01
C LYS A 415 -28.39 2.17 31.16
N ASN A 416 -28.47 0.95 31.65
CA ASN A 416 -27.97 -0.26 30.99
C ASN A 416 -28.95 -0.84 29.95
N LYS A 417 -30.09 -0.19 29.68
CA LYS A 417 -31.15 -0.63 28.77
C LYS A 417 -31.75 -2.02 29.08
N LYS A 418 -31.54 -2.58 30.27
CA LYS A 418 -31.95 -3.95 30.63
C LYS A 418 -33.46 -4.18 30.52
N PHE A 419 -34.28 -3.16 30.73
CA PHE A 419 -35.73 -3.24 30.48
C PHE A 419 -36.06 -3.42 28.99
N ASN A 420 -35.26 -2.88 28.06
CA ASN A 420 -35.42 -3.09 26.62
C ASN A 420 -34.93 -4.49 26.20
N ASP A 421 -33.83 -4.97 26.80
CA ASP A 421 -33.35 -6.35 26.59
C ASP A 421 -34.45 -7.35 26.96
N ILE A 422 -34.98 -7.25 28.18
CA ILE A 422 -36.05 -8.14 28.68
C ILE A 422 -37.33 -7.99 27.85
N ALA A 423 -37.67 -6.77 27.42
CA ALA A 423 -38.81 -6.51 26.53
C ALA A 423 -38.67 -7.28 25.20
N SER A 424 -37.54 -7.12 24.52
CA SER A 424 -37.26 -7.80 23.25
C SER A 424 -37.23 -9.32 23.37
N ALA A 425 -36.50 -9.86 24.36
CA ALA A 425 -36.35 -11.30 24.57
C ALA A 425 -37.67 -12.03 24.89
N ASN A 426 -38.65 -11.34 25.48
CA ASN A 426 -39.97 -11.90 25.75
C ASN A 426 -41.04 -11.49 24.73
N GLY A 427 -40.75 -10.57 23.81
CA GLY A 427 -41.73 -10.02 22.87
C GLY A 427 -42.82 -9.15 23.53
N VAL A 428 -42.49 -8.45 24.62
CA VAL A 428 -43.41 -7.68 25.47
C VAL A 428 -42.91 -6.25 25.59
N LYS A 429 -43.78 -5.23 25.60
CA LYS A 429 -43.32 -3.86 25.84
C LYS A 429 -43.27 -3.54 27.34
N ILE A 430 -42.16 -2.95 27.80
CA ILE A 430 -41.97 -2.54 29.19
C ILE A 430 -41.91 -1.01 29.25
N ASP A 431 -42.71 -0.43 30.14
CA ASP A 431 -42.80 1.00 30.44
C ASP A 431 -42.37 1.21 31.90
N ALA A 432 -41.33 2.04 32.12
CA ALA A 432 -40.67 2.24 33.41
C ALA A 432 -40.49 3.75 33.68
N PRO A 433 -40.51 4.20 34.96
CA PRO A 433 -40.43 5.62 35.31
C PRO A 433 -39.18 6.33 34.74
N SER A 434 -39.32 7.59 34.36
CA SER A 434 -38.19 8.38 33.86
C SER A 434 -37.17 8.71 34.96
N LEU A 435 -35.93 9.07 34.58
CA LEU A 435 -34.89 9.41 35.56
C LEU A 435 -35.32 10.57 36.47
N SER A 436 -35.98 11.59 35.92
CA SER A 436 -36.48 12.75 36.67
C SER A 436 -37.67 12.41 37.58
N GLU A 437 -38.48 11.40 37.27
CA GLU A 437 -39.49 10.85 38.19
C GLU A 437 -38.83 10.12 39.37
N LEU A 438 -37.74 9.38 39.12
CA LEU A 438 -36.97 8.69 40.15
C LEU A 438 -36.26 9.69 41.09
N GLU A 439 -35.74 10.79 40.55
CA GLU A 439 -35.13 11.88 41.34
C GLU A 439 -36.12 12.53 42.32
N ASN A 440 -37.40 12.70 41.95
CA ASN A 440 -38.39 13.34 42.81
C ASN A 440 -38.52 12.62 44.18
N SER A 441 -38.13 13.32 45.25
CA SER A 441 -38.10 12.78 46.62
C SER A 441 -39.47 12.33 47.15
N SER A 442 -40.56 12.92 46.65
CA SER A 442 -41.94 12.56 47.04
C SER A 442 -42.45 11.27 46.37
N PHE A 443 -41.74 10.74 45.37
CA PHE A 443 -42.17 9.56 44.61
C PHE A 443 -41.80 8.25 45.33
N GLN A 444 -42.80 7.56 45.91
CA GLN A 444 -42.60 6.38 46.78
C GLN A 444 -42.91 5.01 46.13
N SER A 445 -43.86 4.93 45.18
CA SER A 445 -44.09 3.70 44.39
C SER A 445 -43.30 3.77 43.09
N ILE A 446 -42.79 2.62 42.63
CA ILE A 446 -41.99 2.51 41.41
C ILE A 446 -42.65 1.46 40.50
N PRO A 447 -43.72 1.82 39.78
CA PRO A 447 -44.51 0.89 38.97
C PRO A 447 -43.88 0.67 37.59
N ILE A 448 -43.34 -0.53 37.36
CA ILE A 448 -43.10 -1.01 35.99
C ILE A 448 -44.45 -1.48 35.42
N LYS A 449 -44.72 -1.12 34.17
CA LYS A 449 -45.93 -1.53 33.44
C LYS A 449 -45.50 -2.43 32.28
N ILE A 450 -45.97 -3.66 32.31
CA ILE A 450 -45.63 -4.72 31.35
C ILE A 450 -46.84 -4.88 30.42
N ILE A 451 -46.63 -4.81 29.10
CA ILE A 451 -47.71 -4.69 28.12
C ILE A 451 -47.51 -5.69 26.97
N ALA A 452 -48.37 -6.71 26.93
CA ALA A 452 -48.43 -7.74 25.90
C ALA A 452 -49.84 -7.83 25.31
N LYS A 453 -50.04 -8.69 24.31
CA LYS A 453 -51.40 -9.02 23.87
C LYS A 453 -52.12 -9.88 24.92
N THR A 454 -53.45 -9.85 24.90
CA THR A 454 -54.31 -10.61 25.82
C THR A 454 -54.02 -12.12 25.77
N ASP A 455 -53.67 -12.64 24.59
CA ASP A 455 -53.41 -14.06 24.34
C ASP A 455 -51.98 -14.50 24.74
N GLU A 456 -51.14 -13.56 25.21
CA GLU A 456 -49.70 -13.73 25.43
C GLU A 456 -49.31 -13.72 26.92
N GLU A 457 -50.20 -14.15 27.82
CA GLU A 457 -50.00 -13.99 29.25
C GLU A 457 -48.74 -14.69 29.80
N ASP A 458 -48.31 -15.79 29.18
CA ASP A 458 -47.09 -16.50 29.61
C ASP A 458 -45.81 -15.71 29.29
N LYS A 459 -45.83 -14.86 28.24
CA LYS A 459 -44.76 -13.89 27.98
C LYS A 459 -44.71 -12.78 29.03
N VAL A 460 -45.87 -12.40 29.59
CA VAL A 460 -45.95 -11.48 30.74
C VAL A 460 -45.40 -12.15 32.01
N LYS A 461 -45.68 -13.44 32.22
CA LYS A 461 -45.14 -14.22 33.36
C LYS A 461 -43.62 -14.39 33.26
N SER A 462 -43.07 -14.67 32.08
CA SER A 462 -41.61 -14.76 31.88
C SER A 462 -40.93 -13.40 32.01
N ALA A 463 -41.49 -12.33 31.42
CA ALA A 463 -40.98 -10.96 31.59
C ALA A 463 -40.98 -10.53 33.07
N LYS A 464 -42.05 -10.82 33.84
CA LYS A 464 -42.09 -10.60 35.30
C LYS A 464 -40.96 -11.35 36.01
N LYS A 465 -40.76 -12.65 35.74
CA LYS A 465 -39.68 -13.45 36.35
C LYS A 465 -38.29 -12.87 36.02
N ALA A 466 -38.06 -12.45 34.77
CA ALA A 466 -36.81 -11.84 34.34
C ALA A 466 -36.54 -10.50 35.04
N ILE A 467 -37.54 -9.63 35.17
CA ILE A 467 -37.42 -8.35 35.91
C ILE A 467 -37.12 -8.61 37.39
N VAL A 468 -37.87 -9.50 38.05
CA VAL A 468 -37.67 -9.81 39.48
C VAL A 468 -36.30 -10.43 39.71
N SER A 469 -35.82 -11.30 38.81
CA SER A 469 -34.44 -11.81 38.84
C SER A 469 -33.41 -10.68 38.71
N ALA A 470 -33.55 -9.81 37.71
CA ALA A 470 -32.63 -8.69 37.49
C ALA A 470 -32.58 -7.69 38.65
N VAL A 471 -33.70 -7.44 39.33
CA VAL A 471 -33.74 -6.58 40.53
C VAL A 471 -33.15 -7.29 41.74
N ASN A 472 -33.47 -8.57 41.95
CA ASN A 472 -32.97 -9.33 43.11
C ASN A 472 -31.46 -9.62 43.03
N LYS A 473 -30.88 -9.70 41.82
CA LYS A 473 -29.43 -9.83 41.58
C LYS A 473 -28.59 -8.63 42.03
N VAL A 474 -29.20 -7.48 42.38
CA VAL A 474 -28.50 -6.29 42.86
C VAL A 474 -28.97 -5.96 44.27
N THR A 475 -28.36 -6.60 45.27
CA THR A 475 -28.74 -6.47 46.68
C THR A 475 -28.22 -5.17 47.30
N PRO A 476 -28.74 -4.73 48.46
CA PRO A 476 -28.23 -3.54 49.16
C PRO A 476 -26.78 -3.66 49.66
N SER A 477 -26.23 -4.88 49.74
CA SER A 477 -24.82 -5.13 50.05
C SER A 477 -23.89 -4.89 48.84
N ASP A 478 -24.43 -4.99 47.63
CA ASP A 478 -23.66 -4.86 46.38
C ASP A 478 -23.58 -3.41 45.89
N ALA A 479 -23.99 -2.45 46.73
CA ALA A 479 -24.15 -1.04 46.37
C ALA A 479 -23.51 -0.10 47.41
N PHE A 480 -22.59 0.76 46.96
CA PHE A 480 -21.91 1.76 47.78
C PHE A 480 -22.38 3.17 47.42
N VAL A 481 -22.82 3.95 48.40
CA VAL A 481 -23.38 5.31 48.20
C VAL A 481 -22.38 6.36 48.64
N ILE A 482 -22.10 7.31 47.75
CA ILE A 482 -21.20 8.46 47.96
C ILE A 482 -22.05 9.74 47.82
N ASP A 483 -22.12 10.53 48.89
CA ASP A 483 -22.98 11.72 48.98
C ASP A 483 -22.29 12.96 49.57
N ASP A 484 -20.96 12.92 49.70
CA ASP A 484 -20.10 13.98 50.21
C ASP A 484 -19.49 14.87 49.11
N ILE A 485 -19.83 14.63 47.84
CA ILE A 485 -19.35 15.39 46.68
C ILE A 485 -20.27 16.60 46.44
N ASP A 486 -19.69 17.80 46.37
CA ASP A 486 -20.45 19.01 46.05
C ASP A 486 -21.11 18.93 44.66
N LYS A 487 -22.36 19.41 44.58
CA LYS A 487 -23.20 19.38 43.36
C LYS A 487 -22.52 19.98 42.13
N ILE A 488 -21.62 20.94 42.29
CA ILE A 488 -20.84 21.55 41.20
C ILE A 488 -19.79 20.60 40.60
N LEU A 489 -19.33 19.61 41.37
CA LEU A 489 -18.30 18.65 40.93
C LEU A 489 -18.88 17.37 40.32
N ILE A 490 -20.19 17.14 40.51
CA ILE A 490 -20.89 15.94 40.02
C ILE A 490 -20.82 15.76 38.49
N PRO A 491 -20.89 16.81 37.64
CA PRO A 491 -20.65 16.65 36.20
C PRO A 491 -19.25 16.12 35.84
N LYS A 492 -18.26 16.30 36.73
CA LYS A 492 -16.87 15.80 36.55
C LYS A 492 -16.69 14.35 37.02
N VAL A 493 -17.60 13.83 37.86
CA VAL A 493 -17.52 12.46 38.42
C VAL A 493 -17.35 11.38 37.34
N PRO A 494 -18.17 11.31 36.26
CA PRO A 494 -18.02 10.28 35.24
C PRO A 494 -16.62 10.24 34.62
N ALA A 495 -16.06 11.41 34.29
CA ALA A 495 -14.73 11.53 33.71
C ALA A 495 -13.60 11.09 34.69
N THR A 496 -13.82 11.22 36.00
CA THR A 496 -12.86 10.74 37.01
C THR A 496 -12.94 9.24 37.29
N ILE A 497 -14.13 8.62 37.23
CA ILE A 497 -14.31 7.22 37.66
C ILE A 497 -14.41 6.20 36.53
N SER A 498 -14.86 6.58 35.32
CA SER A 498 -15.15 5.63 34.23
C SER A 498 -14.02 4.62 34.00
N SER A 499 -12.78 5.09 33.90
CA SER A 499 -11.59 4.27 33.62
C SER A 499 -11.12 3.36 34.76
N ILE A 500 -11.71 3.49 35.96
CA ILE A 500 -11.54 2.56 37.08
C ILE A 500 -12.75 1.63 37.12
N THR A 501 -13.97 2.17 37.02
CA THR A 501 -15.19 1.36 37.02
C THR A 501 -15.22 0.34 35.88
N GLU A 502 -14.71 0.69 34.70
CA GLU A 502 -14.56 -0.22 33.55
C GLU A 502 -13.54 -1.35 33.78
N LYS A 503 -12.48 -1.11 34.55
CA LYS A 503 -11.46 -2.15 34.86
C LYS A 503 -11.97 -3.21 35.85
N HIS A 504 -12.74 -2.79 36.84
CA HIS A 504 -13.20 -3.64 37.94
C HIS A 504 -14.66 -4.10 37.77
N GLY A 505 -15.26 -3.90 36.59
CA GLY A 505 -16.66 -4.25 36.31
C GLY A 505 -17.68 -3.47 37.16
N ILE A 506 -17.28 -2.41 37.86
CA ILE A 506 -18.19 -1.60 38.67
C ILE A 506 -19.10 -0.81 37.74
N GLN A 507 -20.38 -0.75 38.07
CA GLN A 507 -21.35 0.10 37.41
C GLN A 507 -21.70 1.27 38.34
N PHE A 508 -22.02 2.44 37.78
CA PHE A 508 -22.37 3.60 38.58
C PHE A 508 -23.60 4.34 38.05
N VAL A 509 -24.34 4.95 38.96
CA VAL A 509 -25.49 5.83 38.71
C VAL A 509 -25.32 7.12 39.49
N ILE A 510 -25.83 8.23 38.96
CA ILE A 510 -25.95 9.50 39.67
C ILE A 510 -27.44 9.82 39.79
N LEU A 511 -27.91 10.11 41.01
CA LEU A 511 -29.29 10.47 41.33
C LEU A 511 -29.30 11.49 42.48
N ASN A 512 -30.08 12.57 42.37
CA ASN A 512 -30.24 13.57 43.45
C ASN A 512 -28.93 14.18 43.98
N GLY A 513 -27.88 14.15 43.17
CA GLY A 513 -26.54 14.57 43.57
C GLY A 513 -25.79 13.57 44.46
N LYS A 514 -26.20 12.30 44.47
CA LYS A 514 -25.44 11.18 45.07
C LYS A 514 -24.93 10.27 43.96
N VAL A 515 -23.74 9.71 44.15
CA VAL A 515 -23.13 8.70 43.26
C VAL A 515 -23.33 7.35 43.91
N VAL A 516 -23.92 6.40 43.20
CA VAL A 516 -24.12 5.03 43.68
C VAL A 516 -23.33 4.08 42.80
N LEU A 517 -22.37 3.39 43.39
CA LEU A 517 -21.55 2.34 42.78
C LEU A 517 -22.22 0.98 43.00
N PHE A 518 -22.05 0.06 42.07
CA PHE A 518 -22.58 -1.29 42.10
C PHE A 518 -21.54 -2.29 41.61
N SER A 519 -21.31 -3.39 42.32
CA SER A 519 -20.36 -4.43 41.93
C SER A 519 -21.01 -5.43 40.97
N SER A 520 -20.56 -5.49 39.71
CA SER A 520 -21.03 -6.51 38.74
C SER A 520 -20.23 -7.80 38.87
N GLY A 521 -20.28 -8.46 40.04
CA GLY A 521 -19.65 -9.75 40.25
C GLY A 521 -20.27 -10.84 39.34
N PRO A 522 -19.47 -11.54 38.51
CA PRO A 522 -19.95 -12.71 37.80
C PRO A 522 -19.99 -13.90 38.76
N GLN A 523 -21.17 -14.23 39.30
CA GLN A 523 -21.43 -15.61 39.71
C GLN A 523 -21.75 -16.43 38.46
N GLU A 524 -20.70 -16.87 37.77
CA GLU A 524 -20.76 -18.05 36.92
C GLU A 524 -20.69 -19.29 37.83
N GLU A 525 -21.49 -20.31 37.53
CA GLU A 525 -21.55 -21.55 38.30
C GLU A 525 -20.37 -22.45 37.89
N SER A 526 -19.17 -22.13 38.39
CA SER A 526 -17.99 -22.99 38.29
C SER A 526 -18.04 -24.10 39.35
N GLU A 527 -17.92 -25.37 38.93
CA GLU A 527 -17.98 -26.53 39.84
C GLU A 527 -16.66 -26.82 40.59
N ASP A 528 -15.72 -25.87 40.60
CA ASP A 528 -14.41 -25.98 41.27
C ASP A 528 -14.36 -25.22 42.60
N PHE A 529 -13.67 -25.79 43.59
CA PHE A 529 -13.78 -25.47 45.02
C PHE A 529 -12.85 -24.33 45.52
N ASP A 530 -12.55 -23.33 44.68
CA ASP A 530 -11.71 -22.19 45.08
C ASP A 530 -12.51 -21.04 45.70
N PHE A 531 -12.23 -20.75 46.97
CA PHE A 531 -12.82 -19.64 47.72
C PHE A 531 -12.10 -18.32 47.40
N GLU A 532 -12.43 -17.66 46.29
CA GLU A 532 -12.02 -16.27 46.09
C GLU A 532 -12.73 -15.35 47.11
N GLU A 533 -11.94 -14.62 47.91
CA GLU A 533 -12.48 -13.66 48.87
C GLU A 533 -13.16 -12.47 48.16
N ASN A 534 -14.24 -11.98 48.76
CA ASN A 534 -15.20 -11.09 48.10
C ASN A 534 -14.69 -9.64 48.00
N ASN A 535 -13.74 -9.41 47.09
CA ASN A 535 -12.94 -8.18 46.94
C ASN A 535 -13.70 -6.91 46.55
N GLY A 536 -15.04 -6.95 46.42
CA GLY A 536 -15.88 -5.81 46.04
C GLY A 536 -15.67 -4.56 46.91
N GLU A 537 -15.48 -4.72 48.22
CA GLU A 537 -15.15 -3.61 49.12
C GLU A 537 -13.84 -2.89 48.76
N ALA A 538 -12.81 -3.61 48.29
CA ALA A 538 -11.54 -3.01 47.92
C ALA A 538 -11.68 -2.15 46.65
N TYR A 539 -12.42 -2.66 45.65
CA TYR A 539 -12.69 -1.92 44.42
C TYR A 539 -13.61 -0.69 44.66
N PHE A 540 -14.59 -0.78 45.57
CA PHE A 540 -15.37 0.40 45.99
C PHE A 540 -14.49 1.45 46.69
N LYS A 541 -13.53 1.03 47.52
CA LYS A 541 -12.56 1.92 48.17
C LYS A 541 -11.67 2.61 47.12
N GLU A 542 -11.13 1.89 46.14
CA GLU A 542 -10.33 2.48 45.06
C GLU A 542 -11.11 3.51 44.22
N VAL A 543 -12.35 3.20 43.82
CA VAL A 543 -13.20 4.17 43.11
C VAL A 543 -13.53 5.36 44.01
N ASN A 544 -13.82 5.15 45.30
CA ASN A 544 -14.06 6.24 46.25
C ASN A 544 -12.81 7.11 46.46
N ASP A 545 -11.62 6.53 46.51
CA ASP A 545 -10.37 7.27 46.70
C ASP A 545 -9.95 8.05 45.44
N SER A 546 -10.33 7.58 44.25
CA SER A 546 -10.19 8.37 43.02
C SER A 546 -10.94 9.70 43.08
N LEU A 547 -12.05 9.75 43.83
CA LEU A 547 -12.89 10.92 44.05
C LEU A 547 -12.34 11.86 45.14
N ASN A 548 -11.29 11.47 45.89
CA ASN A 548 -10.59 12.39 46.81
C ASN A 548 -10.06 13.63 46.06
N LYS A 549 -9.65 13.49 44.79
CA LYS A 549 -9.28 14.61 43.92
C LYS A 549 -10.39 15.64 43.73
N LEU A 550 -11.66 15.22 43.79
CA LEU A 550 -12.81 16.13 43.77
C LEU A 550 -13.09 16.69 45.17
N ARG A 551 -12.89 15.92 46.25
CA ARG A 551 -12.97 16.43 47.64
C ARG A 551 -11.93 17.52 47.92
N ASP A 552 -10.71 17.36 47.43
CA ASP A 552 -9.64 18.37 47.50
C ASP A 552 -10.06 19.66 46.76
N LEU A 553 -10.69 19.53 45.59
CA LEU A 553 -11.26 20.67 44.87
C LEU A 553 -12.48 21.28 45.59
N ALA A 554 -13.27 20.49 46.32
CA ALA A 554 -14.39 20.99 47.12
C ALA A 554 -13.93 21.90 48.28
N SER A 555 -12.71 21.71 48.81
CA SER A 555 -12.12 22.64 49.79
C SER A 555 -11.91 24.07 49.22
N ASN A 556 -11.89 24.20 47.89
CA ASN A 556 -11.79 25.47 47.19
C ASN A 556 -13.16 26.02 46.75
N ILE A 557 -14.28 25.36 47.10
CA ILE A 557 -15.64 25.85 46.84
C ILE A 557 -16.11 26.70 48.02
N ASN A 558 -16.76 27.81 47.73
CA ASN A 558 -17.34 28.72 48.71
C ASN A 558 -18.77 29.10 48.33
N SER A 559 -19.60 29.40 49.32
CA SER A 559 -20.97 29.90 49.12
C SER A 559 -21.15 31.26 49.79
N ILE A 560 -21.73 32.22 49.07
CA ILE A 560 -21.95 33.59 49.53
C ILE A 560 -23.40 33.98 49.24
N VAL A 561 -24.12 34.41 50.28
CA VAL A 561 -25.42 35.06 50.14
C VAL A 561 -25.22 36.57 50.07
N LEU A 562 -25.75 37.20 49.03
CA LEU A 562 -25.83 38.66 48.89
C LEU A 562 -27.27 39.11 49.18
N ASN A 563 -27.42 40.13 50.01
CA ASN A 563 -28.71 40.76 50.29
C ASN A 563 -28.93 41.90 49.28
N ILE A 564 -29.84 41.67 48.33
CA ILE A 564 -30.10 42.53 47.17
C ILE A 564 -31.61 42.61 46.98
N ALA A 565 -32.21 43.79 47.15
CA ALA A 565 -33.65 43.99 46.98
C ALA A 565 -34.15 43.50 45.60
N ASN A 566 -35.32 42.87 45.56
CA ASN A 566 -35.93 42.23 44.39
C ASN A 566 -35.89 43.12 43.11
N GLU A 567 -36.22 44.41 43.24
CA GLU A 567 -36.13 45.39 42.14
C GLU A 567 -34.75 45.39 41.46
N LYS A 568 -33.67 45.38 42.25
CA LYS A 568 -32.28 45.37 41.77
C LYS A 568 -31.86 44.01 41.19
N GLN A 569 -32.48 42.91 41.60
CA GLN A 569 -32.23 41.58 41.00
C GLN A 569 -32.72 41.51 39.54
N ASN A 570 -33.75 42.29 39.17
CA ASN A 570 -34.20 42.37 37.76
C ASN A 570 -33.15 43.04 36.85
N HIS A 571 -32.47 44.09 37.32
CA HIS A 571 -31.35 44.70 36.58
C HIS A 571 -30.14 43.76 36.50
N LEU A 572 -29.86 42.98 37.56
CA LEU A 572 -28.81 41.95 37.54
C LEU A 572 -29.10 40.83 36.53
N LYS A 573 -30.37 40.42 36.40
CA LYS A 573 -30.83 39.49 35.37
C LYS A 573 -30.63 40.07 33.97
N GLY A 574 -30.98 41.34 33.79
CA GLY A 574 -30.84 42.07 32.53
C GLY A 574 -31.83 41.64 31.45
N PRO A 575 -31.83 42.32 30.28
CA PRO A 575 -32.74 42.00 29.18
C PRO A 575 -32.52 40.55 28.72
N ASN A 576 -33.60 39.76 28.67
CA ASN A 576 -33.59 38.33 28.33
C ASN A 576 -32.62 37.44 29.14
N GLY A 577 -32.17 37.88 30.32
CA GLY A 577 -31.18 37.13 31.12
C GLY A 577 -29.72 37.31 30.68
N THR A 578 -29.45 38.22 29.73
CA THR A 578 -28.12 38.40 29.13
C THR A 578 -27.06 38.85 30.14
N THR A 579 -27.38 39.72 31.10
CA THR A 579 -26.39 40.24 32.06
C THR A 579 -25.89 39.15 33.01
N LEU A 580 -26.75 38.23 33.47
CA LEU A 580 -26.30 37.03 34.20
C LEU A 580 -25.45 36.10 33.31
N SER A 581 -25.82 35.93 32.05
CA SER A 581 -25.06 35.10 31.09
C SER A 581 -23.66 35.68 30.85
N LEU A 582 -23.53 37.00 30.72
CA LEU A 582 -22.25 37.69 30.59
C LEU A 582 -21.39 37.55 31.85
N LEU A 583 -21.98 37.77 33.04
CA LEU A 583 -21.30 37.58 34.34
C LEU A 583 -20.77 36.15 34.54
N LEU A 584 -21.47 35.14 34.03
CA LEU A 584 -21.01 33.75 34.03
C LEU A 584 -19.95 33.48 32.95
N SER A 585 -19.96 34.21 31.82
CA SER A 585 -19.02 34.02 30.71
C SER A 585 -17.62 34.61 30.91
N GLU A 586 -17.46 35.52 31.88
CA GLU A 586 -16.15 36.04 32.34
C GLU A 586 -15.41 35.06 33.27
N VAL A 587 -15.97 33.85 33.43
CA VAL A 587 -15.58 32.83 34.39
C VAL A 587 -15.63 31.46 33.70
N GLU A 588 -14.94 30.46 34.25
CA GLU A 588 -14.97 29.11 33.68
C GLU A 588 -16.39 28.51 33.70
N PRO A 589 -16.82 27.79 32.65
CA PRO A 589 -18.13 27.16 32.62
C PRO A 589 -18.31 26.18 33.78
N ASP A 590 -19.53 26.11 34.30
CA ASP A 590 -19.92 25.32 35.48
C ASP A 590 -19.13 25.61 36.77
N SER A 591 -18.30 26.67 36.82
CA SER A 591 -17.49 26.99 38.00
C SER A 591 -18.23 27.81 39.08
N VAL A 592 -19.32 28.49 38.71
CA VAL A 592 -20.20 29.24 39.62
C VAL A 592 -21.65 29.04 39.21
N SER A 593 -22.50 28.79 40.20
CA SER A 593 -23.95 28.85 40.10
C SER A 593 -24.47 30.10 40.80
N ILE A 594 -25.36 30.83 40.14
CA ILE A 594 -26.03 32.02 40.67
C ILE A 594 -27.53 31.70 40.77
N LYS A 595 -28.09 31.78 41.97
CA LYS A 595 -29.54 31.65 42.20
C LYS A 595 -30.10 32.95 42.74
N LEU A 596 -30.95 33.59 41.95
CA LEU A 596 -31.80 34.69 42.41
C LEU A 596 -32.88 34.16 43.37
N HIS A 597 -33.37 35.03 44.24
CA HIS A 597 -34.43 34.75 45.23
C HIS A 597 -34.18 33.49 46.10
N TYR A 598 -32.92 33.20 46.46
CA TYR A 598 -32.55 32.00 47.22
C TYR A 598 -31.45 32.31 48.24
N ASN A 599 -31.60 31.82 49.48
CA ASN A 599 -30.68 32.11 50.60
C ASN A 599 -29.68 30.97 50.90
N GLY A 600 -29.61 29.94 50.05
CA GLY A 600 -28.78 28.75 50.28
C GLY A 600 -29.50 27.59 51.00
N LYS A 601 -30.69 27.83 51.55
CA LYS A 601 -31.56 26.81 52.17
C LYS A 601 -32.97 26.86 51.59
N GLU A 602 -33.58 28.05 51.61
CA GLU A 602 -34.97 28.32 51.26
C GLU A 602 -35.07 29.45 50.21
N GLU A 603 -36.21 29.52 49.53
CA GLU A 603 -36.54 30.63 48.63
C GLU A 603 -36.83 31.90 49.45
N SER A 604 -36.19 33.01 49.08
CA SER A 604 -36.25 34.27 49.84
C SER A 604 -36.00 35.45 48.91
N PRO A 605 -36.97 36.37 48.74
CA PRO A 605 -37.06 37.26 47.57
C PRO A 605 -35.87 38.20 47.41
N ASP A 606 -35.33 38.73 48.51
CA ASP A 606 -34.25 39.73 48.51
C ASP A 606 -32.84 39.13 48.68
N SER A 607 -32.69 37.83 48.41
CA SER A 607 -31.40 37.12 48.54
C SER A 607 -30.93 36.53 47.21
N VAL A 608 -29.63 36.66 46.94
CA VAL A 608 -28.94 36.02 45.81
C VAL A 608 -27.85 35.10 46.37
N PHE A 609 -27.91 33.81 46.01
CA PHE A 609 -26.94 32.81 46.41
C PHE A 609 -25.93 32.55 45.29
N LEU A 610 -24.66 32.82 45.59
CA LEU A 610 -23.50 32.46 44.77
C LEU A 610 -22.87 31.20 45.37
N HIS A 611 -22.65 30.16 44.58
CA HIS A 611 -21.96 28.93 45.01
C HIS A 611 -21.03 28.44 43.90
N GLY A 612 -19.78 28.17 44.22
CA GLY A 612 -18.74 27.85 43.23
C GLY A 612 -17.32 27.98 43.75
N TYR A 613 -16.32 27.84 42.88
CA TYR A 613 -14.91 27.99 43.28
C TYR A 613 -14.66 29.40 43.86
N SER A 614 -13.93 29.50 44.96
CA SER A 614 -13.72 30.72 45.75
C SER A 614 -13.25 31.91 44.91
N ALA A 615 -12.18 31.73 44.12
CA ALA A 615 -11.64 32.74 43.22
C ALA A 615 -12.63 33.19 42.14
N SER A 616 -13.53 32.30 41.70
CA SER A 616 -14.58 32.59 40.73
C SER A 616 -15.77 33.32 41.36
N VAL A 617 -16.23 32.88 42.53
CA VAL A 617 -17.28 33.54 43.32
C VAL A 617 -16.84 34.95 43.74
N GLU A 618 -15.57 35.15 44.08
CA GLU A 618 -15.01 36.48 44.34
C GLU A 618 -15.00 37.40 43.11
N LYS A 619 -14.68 36.88 41.92
CA LYS A 619 -14.78 37.66 40.66
C LYS A 619 -16.22 38.07 40.39
N VAL A 620 -17.15 37.11 40.42
CA VAL A 620 -18.58 37.36 40.21
C VAL A 620 -19.10 38.38 41.22
N LYS A 621 -18.75 38.25 42.51
CA LYS A 621 -19.10 39.24 43.53
C LYS A 621 -18.56 40.64 43.19
N LYS A 622 -17.27 40.77 42.87
CA LYS A 622 -16.66 42.07 42.51
C LYS A 622 -17.32 42.71 41.29
N LEU A 623 -17.74 41.90 40.30
CA LEU A 623 -18.49 42.37 39.14
C LEU A 623 -19.91 42.82 39.51
N ILE A 624 -20.63 42.06 40.34
CA ILE A 624 -21.96 42.43 40.86
C ILE A 624 -21.90 43.72 41.69
N ASP A 625 -20.93 43.82 42.60
CA ASP A 625 -20.66 45.02 43.40
C ASP A 625 -20.34 46.22 42.48
N SER A 626 -19.61 46.00 41.37
CA SER A 626 -19.34 47.06 40.38
C SER A 626 -20.59 47.51 39.61
N ILE A 627 -21.47 46.58 39.21
CA ILE A 627 -22.74 46.91 38.54
C ILE A 627 -23.65 47.75 39.45
N PHE A 628 -23.71 47.44 40.75
CA PHE A 628 -24.49 48.22 41.71
C PHE A 628 -23.79 49.50 42.22
N SER A 629 -22.54 49.74 41.83
CA SER A 629 -21.86 51.03 42.04
C SER A 629 -22.19 52.09 40.98
N LEU A 630 -22.84 51.69 39.88
CA LEU A 630 -23.24 52.57 38.78
C LEU A 630 -24.47 53.43 39.13
N THR A 631 -24.61 54.55 38.42
CA THR A 631 -25.81 55.40 38.56
C THR A 631 -27.05 54.74 37.92
N PRO A 632 -28.28 55.05 38.38
CA PRO A 632 -29.50 54.47 37.81
C PRO A 632 -29.62 54.65 36.29
N SER A 633 -29.19 55.80 35.75
CA SER A 633 -29.20 56.05 34.30
C SER A 633 -28.27 55.14 33.51
N GLU A 634 -27.13 54.72 34.07
CA GLU A 634 -26.19 53.78 33.44
C GLU A 634 -26.66 52.32 33.50
N LEU A 635 -27.51 52.00 34.48
CA LEU A 635 -28.18 50.70 34.62
C LEU A 635 -29.32 50.51 33.61
N GLU A 636 -29.96 51.61 33.18
CA GLU A 636 -31.08 51.60 32.23
C GLU A 636 -30.66 51.84 30.78
N SER A 637 -29.84 52.87 30.52
CA SER A 637 -29.45 53.24 29.14
C SER A 637 -28.11 53.98 29.08
N TYR A 638 -27.08 53.27 28.61
CA TYR A 638 -25.76 53.79 28.28
C TYR A 638 -25.49 53.63 26.77
N SER A 639 -24.59 54.45 26.21
CA SER A 639 -24.24 54.37 24.79
C SER A 639 -22.80 54.77 24.49
N THR A 640 -22.11 53.99 23.67
CA THR A 640 -20.75 54.29 23.18
C THR A 640 -20.69 54.28 21.65
N SER A 641 -19.56 54.75 21.10
CA SER A 641 -19.29 54.71 19.66
C SER A 641 -17.83 54.37 19.41
N ILE A 642 -17.58 53.34 18.61
CA ILE A 642 -16.25 52.83 18.28
C ILE A 642 -15.96 52.95 16.78
N GLU A 643 -14.72 53.28 16.42
CA GLU A 643 -14.26 53.38 15.03
C GLU A 643 -13.62 52.07 14.53
N ILE A 644 -14.00 51.66 13.31
CA ILE A 644 -13.62 50.37 12.73
C ILE A 644 -13.27 50.52 11.24
N PRO A 645 -12.20 49.87 10.72
CA PRO A 645 -11.87 49.89 9.29
C PRO A 645 -12.99 49.34 8.40
N SER A 646 -13.32 50.07 7.34
CA SER A 646 -14.46 49.81 6.44
C SER A 646 -14.45 48.42 5.79
N ASN A 647 -13.26 47.90 5.48
CA ASN A 647 -13.04 46.54 4.97
C ASN A 647 -13.68 45.44 5.85
N VAL A 648 -13.90 45.70 7.14
CA VAL A 648 -14.34 44.70 8.12
C VAL A 648 -15.84 44.81 8.46
N ILE A 649 -16.48 45.96 8.21
CA ILE A 649 -17.89 46.24 8.55
C ILE A 649 -18.84 45.17 7.98
N SER A 650 -18.67 44.83 6.70
CA SER A 650 -19.47 43.82 6.00
C SER A 650 -19.49 42.45 6.70
N ARG A 651 -18.47 42.15 7.51
CA ARG A 651 -18.31 40.90 8.25
C ARG A 651 -18.82 40.99 9.69
N ILE A 652 -18.72 42.18 10.31
CA ILE A 652 -19.40 42.50 11.58
C ILE A 652 -20.91 42.41 11.41
N ILE A 653 -21.45 42.96 10.31
CA ILE A 653 -22.85 42.79 9.91
C ILE A 653 -23.11 41.31 9.60
N GLY A 654 -22.30 40.71 8.72
CA GLY A 654 -22.46 39.32 8.28
C GLY A 654 -23.56 39.15 7.23
N LYS A 655 -23.67 37.94 6.67
CA LYS A 655 -24.66 37.66 5.62
C LYS A 655 -26.08 37.83 6.18
N ASN A 656 -26.88 38.69 5.56
CA ASN A 656 -28.22 39.06 6.01
C ASN A 656 -28.25 39.63 7.45
N GLY A 657 -27.15 40.21 7.94
CA GLY A 657 -27.08 40.75 9.30
C GLY A 657 -26.88 39.70 10.41
N SER A 658 -26.65 38.42 10.07
CA SER A 658 -26.67 37.33 11.04
C SER A 658 -25.68 37.50 12.20
N ASN A 659 -24.48 38.02 11.95
CA ASN A 659 -23.46 38.19 12.97
C ASN A 659 -23.79 39.36 13.91
N LEU A 660 -24.32 40.46 13.36
CA LEU A 660 -24.81 41.59 14.14
C LEU A 660 -26.07 41.23 14.95
N ILE A 661 -26.93 40.34 14.45
CA ILE A 661 -28.03 39.74 15.23
C ILE A 661 -27.47 38.93 16.40
N SER A 662 -26.53 38.00 16.17
CA SER A 662 -25.93 37.22 17.27
C SER A 662 -25.18 38.07 18.30
N LEU A 663 -24.59 39.20 17.90
CA LEU A 663 -24.02 40.19 18.84
C LEU A 663 -25.13 40.90 19.64
N LYS A 664 -26.22 41.34 18.99
CA LYS A 664 -27.39 41.93 19.67
C LYS A 664 -28.02 40.97 20.68
N GLU A 665 -28.15 39.69 20.32
CA GLU A 665 -28.70 38.64 21.18
C GLU A 665 -27.76 38.26 22.34
N LYS A 666 -26.46 38.04 22.08
CA LYS A 666 -25.50 37.65 23.11
C LYS A 666 -25.34 38.71 24.20
N PHE A 667 -25.27 39.99 23.82
CA PHE A 667 -25.02 41.09 24.76
C PHE A 667 -26.31 41.79 25.21
N GLY A 668 -27.46 41.58 24.55
CA GLY A 668 -28.70 42.31 24.86
C GLY A 668 -28.65 43.80 24.49
N THR A 669 -27.69 44.21 23.67
CA THR A 669 -27.42 45.60 23.28
C THR A 669 -27.91 45.90 21.87
N LYS A 670 -28.45 47.10 21.62
CA LYS A 670 -28.76 47.56 20.26
C LYS A 670 -27.50 48.14 19.60
N ILE A 671 -27.06 47.52 18.51
CA ILE A 671 -25.95 47.99 17.66
C ILE A 671 -26.49 48.65 16.38
N ASP A 672 -26.08 49.88 16.10
CA ASP A 672 -26.39 50.61 14.86
C ASP A 672 -25.09 51.06 14.17
N VAL A 673 -24.90 50.65 12.91
CA VAL A 673 -23.70 50.94 12.10
C VAL A 673 -23.94 52.19 11.26
N SER A 674 -23.01 53.15 11.26
CA SER A 674 -23.11 54.40 10.50
C SER A 674 -22.09 54.43 9.36
N ASP A 675 -22.47 53.94 8.18
CA ASP A 675 -21.70 54.20 6.96
C ASP A 675 -21.81 55.68 6.57
N LYS A 676 -20.68 56.37 6.43
CA LYS A 676 -20.63 57.74 5.90
C LYS A 676 -20.54 57.69 4.38
N ASP A 677 -21.69 57.81 3.72
CA ASP A 677 -21.75 58.07 2.28
C ASP A 677 -21.16 59.47 1.98
N SER A 678 -19.93 59.48 1.47
CA SER A 678 -19.30 60.63 0.83
C SER A 678 -18.44 60.12 -0.34
N GLU A 679 -18.84 60.43 -1.57
CA GLU A 679 -18.45 59.67 -2.78
C GLU A 679 -16.99 59.80 -3.23
N GLU A 680 -16.15 60.58 -2.53
CA GLU A 680 -14.80 60.96 -2.96
C GLU A 680 -13.67 60.44 -2.05
N SER A 681 -13.41 59.13 -2.08
CA SER A 681 -12.03 58.58 -2.06
C SER A 681 -12.02 57.06 -2.26
N LYS A 682 -11.15 56.58 -3.16
CA LYS A 682 -10.83 55.15 -3.31
C LYS A 682 -9.53 54.80 -2.58
N GLU A 683 -9.40 55.27 -1.35
CA GLU A 683 -8.30 54.88 -0.46
C GLU A 683 -8.79 53.80 0.51
N SER A 684 -8.01 52.72 0.65
CA SER A 684 -8.47 51.45 1.23
C SER A 684 -8.54 51.41 2.76
N ASN A 685 -8.70 52.57 3.41
CA ASN A 685 -8.43 52.74 4.84
C ASN A 685 -9.34 53.77 5.54
N SER A 686 -10.61 53.89 5.11
CA SER A 686 -11.62 54.66 5.82
C SER A 686 -12.10 53.93 7.09
N ASN A 687 -12.25 54.65 8.20
CA ASN A 687 -12.97 54.17 9.38
C ASN A 687 -14.46 54.54 9.29
N ALA A 688 -15.35 53.68 9.76
CA ALA A 688 -16.74 54.04 10.07
C ALA A 688 -17.01 53.89 11.57
N SER A 689 -18.07 54.54 12.04
CA SER A 689 -18.47 54.49 13.44
C SER A 689 -19.63 53.52 13.67
N VAL A 690 -19.45 52.63 14.64
CA VAL A 690 -20.49 51.73 15.15
C VAL A 690 -20.95 52.28 16.50
N LYS A 691 -22.26 52.45 16.69
CA LYS A 691 -22.87 52.89 17.94
C LYS A 691 -23.52 51.72 18.65
N ILE A 692 -23.36 51.64 19.96
CA ILE A 692 -23.87 50.55 20.80
C ILE A 692 -24.70 51.19 21.92
N PHE A 693 -25.88 50.63 22.21
CA PHE A 693 -26.82 51.10 23.23
C PHE A 693 -27.27 49.93 24.12
N GLY A 694 -27.39 50.15 25.43
CA GLY A 694 -27.89 49.14 26.38
C GLY A 694 -27.42 49.38 27.83
N PRO A 695 -27.53 48.40 28.72
CA PRO A 695 -26.95 48.47 30.06
C PRO A 695 -25.42 48.62 29.99
N LYS A 696 -24.83 49.51 30.79
CA LYS A 696 -23.40 49.88 30.66
C LYS A 696 -22.42 48.70 30.60
N PHE A 697 -22.54 47.75 31.53
CA PHE A 697 -21.71 46.53 31.57
C PHE A 697 -21.80 45.73 30.26
N ASN A 698 -23.01 45.52 29.75
CA ASN A 698 -23.25 44.79 28.50
C ASN A 698 -22.68 45.55 27.28
N VAL A 699 -22.74 46.89 27.28
CA VAL A 699 -22.18 47.74 26.21
C VAL A 699 -20.66 47.68 26.19
N GLU A 700 -20.00 47.77 27.35
CA GLU A 700 -18.54 47.68 27.45
C GLU A 700 -18.01 46.32 26.98
N GLU A 701 -18.69 45.21 27.31
CA GLU A 701 -18.31 43.88 26.80
C GLU A 701 -18.60 43.70 25.31
N CYS A 702 -19.71 44.27 24.81
CA CYS A 702 -20.01 44.28 23.38
C CYS A 702 -18.94 45.06 22.59
N GLU A 703 -18.51 46.21 23.11
CA GLU A 703 -17.46 47.04 22.52
C GLU A 703 -16.11 46.32 22.47
N LYS A 704 -15.69 45.68 23.58
CA LYS A 704 -14.48 44.84 23.63
C LYS A 704 -14.52 43.71 22.60
N ALA A 705 -15.65 43.00 22.48
CA ALA A 705 -15.82 41.90 21.54
C ALA A 705 -15.76 42.39 20.08
N ILE A 706 -16.46 43.48 19.76
CA ILE A 706 -16.45 44.10 18.43
C ILE A 706 -15.05 44.61 18.07
N ALA A 707 -14.34 45.25 19.00
CA ALA A 707 -12.95 45.71 18.80
C ALA A 707 -11.98 44.55 18.54
N TYR A 708 -12.15 43.43 19.27
CA TYR A 708 -11.35 42.23 19.10
C TYR A 708 -11.57 41.57 17.74
N ASP A 709 -12.82 41.29 17.35
CA ASP A 709 -13.12 40.69 16.05
C ASP A 709 -12.81 41.65 14.88
N ALA A 710 -12.98 42.96 15.06
CA ALA A 710 -12.53 43.97 14.10
C ALA A 710 -11.02 43.85 13.81
N LYS A 711 -10.21 43.83 14.87
CA LYS A 711 -8.75 43.69 14.78
C LYS A 711 -8.33 42.34 14.19
N ARG A 712 -9.02 41.27 14.57
CA ARG A 712 -8.79 39.90 14.08
C ARG A 712 -9.09 39.76 12.58
N TRP A 713 -10.17 40.36 12.09
CA TRP A 713 -10.54 40.34 10.68
C TRP A 713 -9.76 41.35 9.84
N ALA A 714 -9.17 42.39 10.44
CA ALA A 714 -8.24 43.30 9.77
C ALA A 714 -6.85 42.67 9.52
N ASP A 715 -6.35 41.81 10.41
CA ASP A 715 -5.10 41.04 10.22
C ASP A 715 -5.29 39.82 9.28
N GLU A 716 -6.52 39.53 8.86
CA GLU A 716 -6.83 38.38 8.01
C GLU A 716 -6.55 38.69 6.52
N THR A 717 -5.47 38.12 6.01
CA THR A 717 -4.96 38.36 4.65
C THR A 717 -5.07 37.09 3.78
N THR A 718 -5.23 37.28 2.46
CA THR A 718 -5.26 36.18 1.48
C THR A 718 -4.07 36.29 0.53
N ARG A 719 -3.08 35.40 0.69
CA ARG A 719 -1.97 35.21 -0.26
C ARG A 719 -2.40 34.30 -1.42
N ARG A 720 -1.77 34.49 -2.58
CA ARG A 720 -2.01 33.75 -3.82
C ARG A 720 -0.67 33.26 -4.36
N LEU A 721 -0.46 31.94 -4.34
CA LEU A 721 0.77 31.27 -4.74
C LEU A 721 0.60 30.63 -6.10
N LYS A 722 1.67 30.61 -6.91
CA LYS A 722 1.68 29.92 -8.20
C LYS A 722 2.41 28.59 -8.06
N ILE A 723 1.67 27.50 -8.22
CA ILE A 723 2.12 26.11 -8.06
C ILE A 723 1.49 25.32 -9.21
N GLU A 724 2.27 24.58 -10.00
CA GLU A 724 1.74 23.83 -11.15
C GLU A 724 0.81 22.68 -10.70
N ASN A 725 -0.33 22.55 -11.39
CA ASN A 725 -1.42 21.60 -11.07
C ASN A 725 -0.96 20.12 -10.90
N GLU A 726 0.13 19.72 -11.54
CA GLU A 726 0.70 18.36 -11.43
C GLU A 726 1.07 17.97 -9.99
N TYR A 727 1.53 18.94 -9.18
CA TYR A 727 1.98 18.72 -7.80
C TYR A 727 0.84 18.86 -6.78
N HIS A 728 -0.32 19.39 -7.19
CA HIS A 728 -1.43 19.70 -6.26
C HIS A 728 -1.90 18.46 -5.51
N LYS A 729 -2.11 17.33 -6.20
CA LYS A 729 -2.54 16.07 -5.56
C LYS A 729 -1.54 15.53 -4.52
N ARG A 730 -0.23 15.76 -4.73
CA ARG A 730 0.84 15.38 -3.79
C ARG A 730 0.84 16.28 -2.55
N LEU A 731 0.76 17.60 -2.76
CA LEU A 731 0.67 18.61 -1.69
C LEU A 731 -0.62 18.50 -0.86
N ILE A 732 -1.74 18.09 -1.46
CA ILE A 732 -3.00 17.78 -0.75
C ILE A 732 -2.82 16.54 0.14
N GLY A 733 -2.16 15.51 -0.38
CA GLY A 733 -2.02 14.21 0.28
C GLY A 733 -3.31 13.37 0.27
N PRO A 734 -3.25 12.11 0.75
CA PRO A 734 -4.43 11.27 0.91
C PRO A 734 -5.43 11.93 1.86
N ASN A 735 -6.70 11.99 1.48
CA ASN A 735 -7.82 12.56 2.26
C ASN A 735 -7.53 13.96 2.85
N TRP A 736 -6.79 14.81 2.11
CA TRP A 736 -6.36 16.15 2.53
C TRP A 736 -5.45 16.18 3.77
N LEU A 737 -4.87 15.06 4.21
CA LEU A 737 -4.15 14.94 5.49
C LEU A 737 -2.98 15.92 5.65
N TYR A 738 -2.21 16.20 4.59
CA TYR A 738 -1.08 17.14 4.69
C TYR A 738 -1.56 18.59 4.77
N ILE A 739 -2.54 18.96 3.94
CA ILE A 739 -3.15 20.30 4.02
C ILE A 739 -3.85 20.49 5.36
N ASN A 740 -4.65 19.54 5.84
CA ASN A 740 -5.39 19.70 7.09
C ASN A 740 -4.42 19.90 8.27
N LYS A 741 -3.37 19.09 8.37
CA LYS A 741 -2.27 19.32 9.35
C LYS A 741 -1.69 20.73 9.26
N LEU A 742 -1.46 21.26 8.05
CA LEU A 742 -0.87 22.59 7.84
C LEU A 742 -1.88 23.73 8.07
N GLN A 743 -3.17 23.51 7.80
CA GLN A 743 -4.28 24.40 8.15
C GLN A 743 -4.46 24.48 9.67
N ASP A 744 -4.47 23.35 10.36
CA ASP A 744 -4.65 23.25 11.81
C ASP A 744 -3.44 23.84 12.56
N LYS A 745 -2.21 23.47 12.16
CA LYS A 745 -0.93 23.95 12.72
C LYS A 745 -0.78 25.47 12.69
N TYR A 746 -1.33 26.13 11.67
CA TYR A 746 -1.22 27.58 11.48
C TYR A 746 -2.56 28.34 11.60
N ASN A 747 -3.68 27.65 11.82
CA ASN A 747 -5.03 28.22 11.75
C ASN A 747 -5.23 29.09 10.48
N VAL A 748 -4.87 28.51 9.33
CA VAL A 748 -5.03 29.11 7.98
C VAL A 748 -5.96 28.25 7.14
N LYS A 749 -6.64 28.83 6.16
CA LYS A 749 -7.45 28.11 5.19
C LYS A 749 -6.79 28.12 3.83
N ILE A 750 -6.44 26.94 3.33
CA ILE A 750 -5.76 26.75 2.04
C ILE A 750 -6.75 26.20 1.03
N ARG A 751 -6.89 26.85 -0.13
CA ARG A 751 -7.74 26.37 -1.23
C ARG A 751 -6.92 26.14 -2.49
N PHE A 752 -6.97 24.90 -2.94
CA PHE A 752 -6.52 24.46 -4.26
C PHE A 752 -7.65 24.65 -5.28
N PRO A 753 -7.34 24.79 -6.58
CA PRO A 753 -8.35 24.98 -7.61
C PRO A 753 -9.10 23.66 -7.88
N PRO A 754 -10.42 23.70 -8.13
CA PRO A 754 -11.17 22.50 -8.46
C PRO A 754 -10.72 21.94 -9.81
N THR A 755 -10.45 20.63 -9.86
CA THR A 755 -9.99 19.91 -11.06
C THR A 755 -10.90 20.13 -12.27
N ASP A 756 -12.19 20.29 -12.00
CA ASP A 756 -13.25 20.24 -13.01
C ASP A 756 -13.61 21.64 -13.56
N GLY A 757 -12.84 22.67 -13.19
CA GLY A 757 -12.95 24.03 -13.76
C GLY A 757 -14.15 24.85 -13.31
N VAL A 758 -14.96 24.37 -12.37
CA VAL A 758 -16.12 25.10 -11.83
C VAL A 758 -15.63 26.31 -11.02
N SER A 759 -15.78 27.51 -11.58
CA SER A 759 -15.35 28.76 -10.92
C SER A 759 -16.25 29.08 -9.72
N SER A 760 -15.77 28.79 -8.51
CA SER A 760 -16.52 29.06 -7.28
C SER A 760 -16.55 30.55 -6.96
N SER A 761 -17.75 31.11 -6.74
CA SER A 761 -18.01 32.56 -6.54
C SER A 761 -17.51 33.17 -5.22
N HIS A 762 -16.45 32.63 -4.62
CA HIS A 762 -15.84 33.15 -3.39
C HIS A 762 -14.66 34.08 -3.71
N LEU A 763 -14.51 35.17 -2.96
CA LEU A 763 -13.42 36.14 -3.13
C LEU A 763 -12.02 35.51 -3.01
N ASP A 764 -11.88 34.49 -2.18
CA ASP A 764 -10.62 33.76 -1.94
C ASP A 764 -10.41 32.55 -2.85
N ALA A 765 -11.29 32.33 -3.83
CA ALA A 765 -11.07 31.27 -4.81
C ALA A 765 -9.78 31.55 -5.61
N PRO A 766 -8.97 30.52 -5.90
CA PRO A 766 -7.98 30.61 -6.96
C PRO A 766 -8.68 30.86 -8.31
N LYS A 767 -8.08 31.70 -9.15
CA LYS A 767 -8.60 32.11 -10.45
C LYS A 767 -7.98 31.30 -11.59
N SER A 768 -6.78 30.76 -11.39
CA SER A 768 -6.09 29.87 -12.33
C SER A 768 -6.02 28.43 -11.82
N LYS A 769 -5.76 27.48 -12.74
CA LYS A 769 -5.49 26.07 -12.41
C LYS A 769 -4.14 25.86 -11.70
N ASP A 770 -3.21 26.79 -11.86
CA ASP A 770 -1.89 26.76 -11.21
C ASP A 770 -1.79 27.77 -10.05
N GLU A 771 -2.92 28.10 -9.43
CA GLU A 771 -3.00 29.06 -8.31
C GLU A 771 -3.55 28.38 -7.06
N VAL A 772 -2.89 28.59 -5.92
CA VAL A 772 -3.32 28.12 -4.60
C VAL A 772 -3.47 29.35 -3.70
N THR A 773 -4.57 29.44 -2.95
CA THR A 773 -4.80 30.58 -2.03
C THR A 773 -4.63 30.15 -0.57
N ILE A 774 -3.98 31.00 0.22
CA ILE A 774 -3.80 30.82 1.67
C ILE A 774 -4.42 32.04 2.36
N ARG A 775 -5.43 31.81 3.21
CA ARG A 775 -6.16 32.86 3.95
C ARG A 775 -6.03 32.67 5.46
N GLY A 776 -5.70 33.72 6.20
CA GLY A 776 -5.53 33.67 7.66
C GLY A 776 -4.82 34.91 8.20
N SER A 777 -4.37 34.90 9.46
CA SER A 777 -3.59 36.01 10.02
C SER A 777 -2.28 36.21 9.27
N SER A 778 -1.87 37.46 9.04
CA SER A 778 -0.69 37.82 8.23
C SER A 778 0.58 37.04 8.60
N LYS A 779 0.81 36.83 9.90
CA LYS A 779 1.96 36.10 10.46
C LYS A 779 1.92 34.60 10.15
N ASN A 780 0.73 34.00 10.18
CA ASN A 780 0.57 32.56 10.01
C ASN A 780 0.49 32.18 8.53
N VAL A 781 -0.13 33.03 7.71
CA VAL A 781 -0.13 32.91 6.25
C VAL A 781 1.30 32.86 5.71
N LYS A 782 2.21 33.73 6.19
CA LYS A 782 3.62 33.71 5.77
C LYS A 782 4.34 32.39 6.11
N LYS A 783 4.13 31.84 7.31
CA LYS A 783 4.73 30.54 7.72
C LYS A 783 4.17 29.38 6.89
N ALA A 784 2.87 29.40 6.62
CA ALA A 784 2.22 28.39 5.78
C ALA A 784 2.65 28.50 4.30
N GLU A 785 2.91 29.71 3.80
CA GLU A 785 3.49 29.99 2.49
C GLU A 785 4.93 29.44 2.39
N GLU A 786 5.76 29.65 3.41
CA GLU A 786 7.13 29.10 3.48
C GLU A 786 7.12 27.56 3.47
N GLU A 787 6.38 26.91 4.38
CA GLU A 787 6.35 25.44 4.48
C GLU A 787 5.69 24.76 3.27
N LEU A 788 4.64 25.35 2.68
CA LEU A 788 4.03 24.80 1.47
C LEU A 788 4.95 24.93 0.25
N MET A 789 5.72 26.02 0.15
CA MET A 789 6.70 26.21 -0.92
C MET A 789 7.90 25.26 -0.78
N ASP A 790 8.32 24.91 0.44
CA ASP A 790 9.38 23.93 0.67
C ASP A 790 8.93 22.49 0.36
N LEU A 791 7.70 22.11 0.75
CA LEU A 791 7.08 20.85 0.32
C LEU A 791 6.97 20.77 -1.22
N TYR A 792 6.65 21.87 -1.89
CA TYR A 792 6.59 21.94 -3.34
C TYR A 792 7.97 21.76 -4.00
N LYS A 793 9.05 22.35 -3.45
CA LYS A 793 10.43 22.10 -3.94
C LYS A 793 10.78 20.62 -3.79
N TYR A 794 10.52 20.03 -2.63
CA TYR A 794 10.78 18.62 -2.34
C TYR A 794 10.06 17.67 -3.32
N GLU A 795 8.78 17.91 -3.59
CA GLU A 795 8.01 17.13 -4.56
C GLU A 795 8.46 17.37 -6.02
N LYS A 796 9.02 18.54 -6.34
CA LYS A 796 9.61 18.85 -7.66
C LYS A 796 10.95 18.15 -7.88
N GLU A 797 11.74 17.97 -6.83
CA GLU A 797 13.05 17.29 -6.87
C GLU A 797 12.95 15.76 -6.77
N ASN A 798 11.90 15.24 -6.11
CA ASN A 798 11.64 13.81 -5.96
C ASN A 798 10.54 13.27 -6.90
N GLY A 799 9.95 14.14 -7.72
CA GLY A 799 8.85 13.81 -8.63
C GLY A 799 9.26 13.12 -9.94
N TYR A 800 10.56 12.92 -10.18
CA TYR A 800 11.06 12.29 -11.41
C TYR A 800 10.55 10.85 -11.53
N LYS A 801 10.25 10.45 -12.76
CA LYS A 801 9.80 9.11 -13.13
C LYS A 801 10.71 8.58 -14.22
N GLU A 802 11.08 7.32 -14.12
CA GLU A 802 12.01 6.69 -15.05
C GLU A 802 11.61 5.23 -15.32
N THR A 803 11.41 4.90 -16.59
CA THR A 803 11.06 3.55 -17.01
C THR A 803 12.31 2.74 -17.35
N LEU A 804 12.35 1.49 -16.89
CA LEU A 804 13.45 0.54 -17.06
C LEU A 804 12.87 -0.77 -17.63
N LYS A 805 13.47 -1.30 -18.71
CA LYS A 805 13.03 -2.54 -19.37
C LYS A 805 13.82 -3.72 -18.80
N ILE A 806 13.12 -4.76 -18.33
CA ILE A 806 13.73 -5.94 -17.70
C ILE A 806 13.31 -7.19 -18.48
N PRO A 807 14.26 -8.03 -18.96
CA PRO A 807 13.94 -9.30 -19.62
C PRO A 807 13.18 -10.23 -18.68
N VAL A 808 12.16 -10.95 -19.18
CA VAL A 808 11.27 -11.80 -18.35
C VAL A 808 12.05 -12.82 -17.49
N LYS A 809 13.16 -13.35 -18.01
CA LYS A 809 14.07 -14.27 -17.31
C LYS A 809 14.69 -13.67 -16.03
N ALA A 810 14.95 -12.36 -16.00
CA ALA A 810 15.61 -11.68 -14.90
C ALA A 810 14.62 -11.16 -13.82
N ILE A 811 13.34 -10.98 -14.16
CA ILE A 811 12.33 -10.39 -13.25
C ILE A 811 12.27 -11.12 -11.90
N ALA A 812 12.27 -12.45 -11.91
CA ALA A 812 12.22 -13.25 -10.68
C ALA A 812 13.45 -13.06 -9.77
N ARG A 813 14.62 -12.73 -10.34
CA ARG A 813 15.86 -12.43 -9.60
C ARG A 813 15.89 -10.98 -9.11
N VAL A 814 15.39 -10.03 -9.90
CA VAL A 814 15.29 -8.61 -9.52
C VAL A 814 14.28 -8.41 -8.39
N ILE A 815 13.10 -9.04 -8.49
CA ILE A 815 12.07 -9.01 -7.42
C ILE A 815 12.55 -9.79 -6.19
N GLY A 816 13.14 -10.98 -6.39
CA GLY A 816 13.58 -11.85 -5.32
C GLY A 816 12.44 -12.58 -4.61
N LYS A 817 12.78 -13.43 -3.64
CA LYS A 817 11.78 -14.18 -2.85
C LYS A 817 10.97 -13.18 -2.04
N SER A 818 9.64 -13.22 -2.14
CA SER A 818 8.73 -12.28 -1.46
C SER A 818 8.99 -10.78 -1.70
N GLY A 819 9.68 -10.41 -2.78
CA GLY A 819 10.00 -9.02 -3.11
C GLY A 819 11.22 -8.44 -2.37
N GLU A 820 12.00 -9.26 -1.66
CA GLU A 820 13.13 -8.85 -0.81
C GLU A 820 14.14 -7.95 -1.54
N THR A 821 14.74 -8.42 -2.64
CA THR A 821 15.81 -7.67 -3.33
C THR A 821 15.35 -6.35 -3.96
N ILE A 822 14.10 -6.25 -4.41
CA ILE A 822 13.56 -4.97 -4.92
C ILE A 822 13.15 -4.02 -3.79
N LYS A 823 12.76 -4.54 -2.62
CA LYS A 823 12.56 -3.73 -1.40
C LYS A 823 13.89 -3.18 -0.88
N ASP A 824 14.96 -3.99 -0.84
CA ASP A 824 16.29 -3.52 -0.43
C ASP A 824 16.82 -2.39 -1.34
N ILE A 825 16.50 -2.44 -2.64
CA ILE A 825 16.84 -1.40 -3.62
C ILE A 825 15.93 -0.16 -3.46
N SER A 826 14.63 -0.36 -3.20
CA SER A 826 13.66 0.70 -2.87
C SER A 826 14.10 1.48 -1.64
N ASP A 827 14.30 0.78 -0.53
CA ASP A 827 14.42 1.34 0.81
C ASP A 827 15.85 1.85 1.04
N GLY A 828 16.84 1.20 0.43
CA GLY A 828 18.24 1.65 0.42
C GLY A 828 18.53 2.88 -0.45
N PHE A 829 17.57 3.35 -1.27
CA PHE A 829 17.73 4.55 -2.11
C PHE A 829 16.56 5.55 -2.03
N GLY A 830 15.44 5.20 -1.41
CA GLY A 830 14.21 6.02 -1.39
C GLY A 830 13.50 6.08 -2.74
N VAL A 831 13.30 4.93 -3.42
CA VAL A 831 12.70 4.86 -4.77
C VAL A 831 11.45 3.99 -4.78
N GLU A 832 10.29 4.60 -5.04
CA GLU A 832 9.04 3.87 -5.27
C GLU A 832 9.10 3.17 -6.64
N TYR A 833 8.73 1.89 -6.71
CA TYR A 833 8.74 1.10 -7.95
C TYR A 833 7.35 0.56 -8.30
N LYS A 834 7.03 0.47 -9.60
CA LYS A 834 5.79 -0.13 -10.11
C LYS A 834 6.08 -1.03 -11.31
N PHE A 835 5.73 -2.31 -11.19
CA PHE A 835 5.80 -3.29 -12.26
C PHE A 835 4.49 -3.28 -13.06
N ASN A 836 4.53 -2.92 -14.35
CA ASN A 836 3.37 -3.06 -15.24
C ASN A 836 3.31 -4.49 -15.79
N ARG A 837 2.74 -5.41 -15.01
CA ARG A 837 2.65 -6.83 -15.37
C ARG A 837 1.43 -7.14 -16.23
N ASN A 838 1.52 -6.87 -17.53
CA ASN A 838 0.52 -7.25 -18.53
C ASN A 838 0.98 -8.51 -19.28
N GLN A 839 0.44 -9.69 -18.98
CA GLN A 839 0.94 -10.97 -19.51
C GLN A 839 0.99 -11.00 -21.05
N GLU A 840 -0.03 -10.49 -21.75
CA GLU A 840 -0.05 -10.35 -23.21
C GLU A 840 1.15 -9.55 -23.77
N PHE A 841 1.66 -8.59 -23.01
CA PHE A 841 2.84 -7.79 -23.37
C PHE A 841 4.15 -8.51 -23.00
N GLU A 842 4.19 -9.24 -21.86
CA GLU A 842 5.34 -10.06 -21.47
C GLU A 842 5.62 -11.15 -22.52
N ASP A 843 4.56 -11.84 -22.98
CA ASP A 843 4.64 -12.92 -23.99
C ASP A 843 4.97 -12.41 -25.40
N THR A 844 4.50 -11.21 -25.77
CA THR A 844 4.77 -10.63 -27.10
C THR A 844 6.16 -10.01 -27.22
N ASN A 845 6.66 -9.35 -26.16
CA ASN A 845 7.88 -8.54 -26.24
C ASN A 845 9.09 -9.13 -25.50
N GLY A 846 8.91 -10.12 -24.61
CA GLY A 846 9.99 -10.75 -23.85
C GLY A 846 10.65 -9.87 -22.77
N PHE A 847 10.18 -8.63 -22.58
CA PHE A 847 10.58 -7.72 -21.52
C PHE A 847 9.37 -7.05 -20.87
N THR A 848 9.50 -6.71 -19.59
CA THR A 848 8.49 -6.01 -18.79
C THR A 848 9.02 -4.63 -18.40
N GLU A 849 8.13 -3.64 -18.33
CA GLU A 849 8.49 -2.27 -17.97
C GLU A 849 8.26 -2.00 -16.48
N VAL A 850 9.33 -1.53 -15.81
CA VAL A 850 9.32 -1.10 -14.42
C VAL A 850 9.43 0.42 -14.38
N LEU A 851 8.47 1.07 -13.73
CA LEU A 851 8.46 2.51 -13.54
C LEU A 851 8.98 2.83 -12.13
N LEU A 852 10.15 3.47 -12.08
CA LEU A 852 10.79 3.95 -10.86
C LEU A 852 10.43 5.43 -10.63
N ILE A 853 10.23 5.85 -9.37
CA ILE A 853 9.88 7.21 -8.97
C ILE A 853 10.76 7.65 -7.79
N GLY A 854 11.40 8.82 -7.88
CA GLY A 854 12.22 9.35 -6.79
C GLY A 854 13.16 10.48 -7.22
N SER A 855 14.18 10.75 -6.41
CA SER A 855 15.21 11.75 -6.75
C SER A 855 16.03 11.33 -7.97
N LYS A 856 16.51 12.29 -8.76
CA LYS A 856 17.32 12.01 -9.97
C LYS A 856 18.62 11.25 -9.66
N SER A 857 19.20 11.42 -8.47
CA SER A 857 20.34 10.63 -7.99
C SER A 857 19.94 9.22 -7.58
N SER A 858 18.87 9.08 -6.79
CA SER A 858 18.36 7.77 -6.33
C SER A 858 17.96 6.88 -7.51
N LEU A 859 17.26 7.44 -8.51
CA LEU A 859 16.86 6.74 -9.73
C LEU A 859 18.05 6.19 -10.50
N LYS A 860 19.14 6.96 -10.63
CA LYS A 860 20.37 6.51 -11.31
C LYS A 860 20.95 5.28 -10.61
N SER A 861 21.15 5.35 -9.29
CA SER A 861 21.77 4.25 -8.53
C SER A 861 20.85 3.03 -8.38
N ALA A 862 19.53 3.22 -8.34
CA ALA A 862 18.55 2.14 -8.40
C ALA A 862 18.58 1.43 -9.77
N ARG A 863 18.60 2.19 -10.88
CA ARG A 863 18.80 1.63 -12.22
C ARG A 863 20.09 0.81 -12.30
N GLU A 864 21.20 1.36 -11.80
CA GLU A 864 22.54 0.74 -11.87
C GLU A 864 22.52 -0.65 -11.22
N LYS A 865 22.07 -0.76 -9.95
CA LYS A 865 21.90 -2.07 -9.29
C LYS A 865 20.92 -3.01 -9.99
N ILE A 866 19.80 -2.50 -10.53
CA ILE A 866 18.83 -3.34 -11.25
C ILE A 866 19.44 -3.91 -12.54
N LEU A 867 20.20 -3.11 -13.28
CA LEU A 867 20.91 -3.56 -14.49
C LEU A 867 22.01 -4.57 -14.15
N ASP A 868 22.75 -4.39 -13.05
CA ASP A 868 23.76 -5.36 -12.61
C ASP A 868 23.15 -6.74 -12.31
N ILE A 869 21.96 -6.79 -11.68
CA ILE A 869 21.24 -8.05 -11.43
C ILE A 869 20.70 -8.66 -12.73
N VAL A 870 20.27 -7.85 -13.71
CA VAL A 870 19.91 -8.34 -15.05
C VAL A 870 21.13 -8.95 -15.74
N ASN A 871 22.28 -8.27 -15.69
CA ASN A 871 23.55 -8.73 -16.26
C ASN A 871 24.01 -10.06 -15.62
N GLU A 872 23.86 -10.25 -14.30
CA GLU A 872 24.14 -11.54 -13.62
C GLU A 872 23.32 -12.69 -14.26
N VAL A 873 22.03 -12.48 -14.49
CA VAL A 873 21.13 -13.49 -15.06
C VAL A 873 21.40 -13.73 -16.54
N GLU A 874 21.67 -12.69 -17.33
CA GLU A 874 21.97 -12.85 -18.77
C GLU A 874 23.33 -13.51 -19.04
N ASN A 875 24.30 -13.35 -18.14
CA ASN A 875 25.59 -14.05 -18.25
C ASN A 875 25.53 -15.53 -17.84
N THR A 876 24.46 -15.97 -17.16
CA THR A 876 24.27 -17.37 -16.76
C THR A 876 23.78 -18.19 -17.96
N VAL A 877 24.63 -19.09 -18.47
CA VAL A 877 24.35 -19.96 -19.62
C VAL A 877 24.35 -21.42 -19.20
N LYS A 878 23.45 -22.21 -19.79
CA LYS A 878 23.43 -23.68 -19.67
C LYS A 878 23.74 -24.31 -21.03
N VAL A 879 24.70 -25.23 -21.05
CA VAL A 879 25.11 -25.97 -22.25
C VAL A 879 25.15 -27.46 -21.93
N SER A 880 24.67 -28.30 -22.84
CA SER A 880 24.88 -29.75 -22.81
C SER A 880 25.97 -30.17 -23.79
N LEU A 881 26.68 -31.23 -23.44
CA LEU A 881 27.69 -31.91 -24.25
C LEU A 881 27.34 -33.40 -24.31
N ASP A 882 27.42 -33.94 -25.51
CA ASP A 882 27.32 -35.37 -25.79
C ASP A 882 28.73 -35.96 -25.80
N ILE A 883 28.99 -36.96 -24.96
CA ILE A 883 30.32 -37.52 -24.68
C ILE A 883 30.16 -39.00 -24.29
N ASP A 884 30.94 -39.90 -24.89
CA ASP A 884 30.93 -41.33 -24.55
C ASP A 884 31.12 -41.57 -23.03
N PRO A 885 30.22 -42.34 -22.36
CA PRO A 885 30.33 -42.65 -20.93
C PRO A 885 31.67 -43.29 -20.50
N LYS A 886 32.37 -43.93 -21.45
CA LYS A 886 33.73 -44.45 -21.32
C LYS A 886 34.73 -43.42 -20.76
N TYR A 887 34.51 -42.12 -21.00
CA TYR A 887 35.39 -41.04 -20.54
C TYR A 887 34.96 -40.38 -19.22
N TYR A 888 33.77 -40.67 -18.68
CA TYR A 888 33.24 -40.02 -17.47
C TYR A 888 34.11 -40.25 -16.24
N ARG A 889 34.63 -41.47 -16.07
CA ARG A 889 35.55 -41.82 -14.99
C ARG A 889 36.82 -40.96 -14.98
N GLU A 890 37.30 -40.57 -16.16
CA GLU A 890 38.49 -39.72 -16.32
C GLU A 890 38.16 -38.25 -16.05
N LEU A 891 37.04 -37.75 -16.59
CA LEU A 891 36.57 -36.38 -16.37
C LEU A 891 36.23 -36.09 -14.89
N ILE A 892 35.80 -37.10 -14.13
CA ILE A 892 35.61 -37.00 -12.68
C ILE A 892 36.96 -37.13 -11.95
N GLY A 893 37.73 -38.19 -12.24
CA GLY A 893 38.98 -38.51 -11.55
C GLY A 893 38.79 -39.03 -10.11
N GLN A 894 39.86 -39.52 -9.49
CA GLN A 894 39.79 -40.11 -8.14
C GLN A 894 39.35 -39.08 -7.09
N GLY A 895 38.14 -39.26 -6.53
CA GLY A 895 37.56 -38.32 -5.57
C GLY A 895 37.15 -36.97 -6.19
N GLY A 896 36.85 -36.94 -7.50
CA GLY A 896 36.49 -35.70 -8.20
C GLY A 896 37.68 -34.78 -8.46
N SER A 897 38.91 -35.31 -8.53
CA SER A 897 40.14 -34.53 -8.68
C SER A 897 40.22 -33.81 -10.03
N ALA A 898 40.01 -34.53 -11.14
CA ALA A 898 40.04 -33.96 -12.49
C ALA A 898 38.94 -32.91 -12.68
N LEU A 899 37.73 -33.18 -12.18
CA LEU A 899 36.62 -32.23 -12.20
C LEU A 899 36.93 -30.92 -11.45
N LYS A 900 37.62 -31.00 -10.30
CA LYS A 900 38.09 -29.81 -9.57
C LYS A 900 39.19 -29.07 -10.34
N GLU A 901 40.10 -29.78 -10.98
CA GLU A 901 41.18 -29.18 -11.77
C GLU A 901 40.65 -28.45 -13.02
N ILE A 902 39.67 -29.03 -13.72
CA ILE A 902 38.96 -28.39 -14.85
C ILE A 902 38.28 -27.09 -14.40
N ILE A 903 37.55 -27.14 -13.27
CA ILE A 903 36.86 -25.97 -12.71
C ILE A 903 37.85 -24.89 -12.24
N SER A 904 38.92 -25.26 -11.55
CA SER A 904 39.97 -24.34 -11.08
C SER A 904 40.69 -23.65 -12.26
N LYS A 905 41.11 -24.41 -13.28
CA LYS A 905 41.69 -23.88 -14.53
C LYS A 905 40.72 -23.00 -15.33
N ALA A 906 39.41 -23.20 -15.20
CA ALA A 906 38.38 -22.34 -15.78
C ALA A 906 38.08 -21.07 -14.95
N GLY A 907 38.73 -20.87 -13.80
CA GLY A 907 38.52 -19.73 -12.90
C GLY A 907 37.38 -19.90 -11.90
N GLY A 908 36.86 -21.10 -11.70
CA GLY A 908 35.71 -21.39 -10.83
C GLY A 908 36.00 -21.56 -9.34
N ASP A 909 37.24 -21.34 -8.86
CA ASP A 909 37.61 -21.55 -7.44
C ASP A 909 36.96 -20.55 -6.46
N ASP A 910 36.44 -19.42 -6.96
CA ASP A 910 35.68 -18.44 -6.16
C ASP A 910 34.24 -18.92 -5.86
N VAL A 911 33.83 -20.06 -6.44
CA VAL A 911 32.50 -20.66 -6.26
C VAL A 911 32.52 -21.65 -5.09
N PRO A 912 31.56 -21.61 -4.14
CA PRO A 912 31.53 -22.58 -3.04
C PRO A 912 31.29 -24.00 -3.58
N ARG A 913 32.03 -24.99 -3.04
CA ARG A 913 32.07 -26.40 -3.50
C ARG A 913 30.70 -27.03 -3.80
N ASN A 914 29.66 -26.68 -3.05
CA ASN A 914 28.29 -27.17 -3.26
C ASN A 914 27.68 -26.77 -4.63
N ARG A 915 28.25 -25.77 -5.32
CA ARG A 915 27.88 -25.35 -6.68
C ARG A 915 28.77 -25.93 -7.79
N TYR A 916 29.85 -26.67 -7.49
CA TYR A 916 30.70 -27.29 -8.53
C TYR A 916 29.91 -28.26 -9.41
N PHE A 917 28.92 -28.98 -8.84
CA PHE A 917 27.99 -29.84 -9.59
C PHE A 917 27.14 -29.08 -10.63
N LYS A 918 26.90 -27.77 -10.46
CA LYS A 918 26.24 -26.96 -11.50
C LYS A 918 27.21 -26.59 -12.63
N LEU A 919 28.45 -26.22 -12.29
CA LEU A 919 29.48 -25.88 -13.26
C LEU A 919 29.85 -27.06 -14.17
N LEU A 920 29.86 -28.28 -13.63
CA LEU A 920 30.02 -29.51 -14.41
C LEU A 920 29.26 -30.67 -13.77
N SER A 921 28.09 -30.99 -14.32
CA SER A 921 27.26 -32.15 -13.98
C SER A 921 27.52 -33.27 -14.98
N ILE A 922 28.23 -34.31 -14.55
CA ILE A 922 28.39 -35.57 -15.29
C ILE A 922 27.36 -36.57 -14.73
N PRO A 923 26.58 -37.27 -15.58
CA PRO A 923 25.60 -38.24 -15.12
C PRO A 923 26.25 -39.48 -14.48
N ASN A 924 25.49 -40.13 -13.58
CA ASN A 924 25.93 -41.36 -12.93
C ASN A 924 25.63 -42.58 -13.81
N GLU A 925 26.40 -43.66 -13.66
CA GLU A 925 26.10 -44.96 -14.28
C GLU A 925 24.70 -45.45 -13.84
N GLY A 926 23.70 -45.29 -14.71
CA GLY A 926 22.29 -45.66 -14.46
C GLY A 926 21.26 -44.53 -14.44
N SER A 927 21.61 -43.26 -14.74
CA SER A 927 20.60 -42.18 -14.89
C SER A 927 20.12 -41.98 -16.33
N GLU A 928 18.83 -41.69 -16.52
CA GLU A 928 18.16 -41.54 -17.84
C GLU A 928 18.72 -40.44 -18.75
N ASN A 929 19.51 -39.50 -18.22
CA ASN A 929 20.16 -38.45 -19.01
C ASN A 929 21.62 -38.82 -19.26
N GLU A 930 21.96 -39.13 -20.51
CA GLU A 930 23.32 -39.49 -20.92
C GLU A 930 24.19 -38.26 -21.27
N GLN A 931 23.71 -37.02 -21.08
CA GLN A 931 24.45 -35.79 -21.45
C GLN A 931 25.15 -35.13 -20.25
N VAL A 932 26.41 -34.72 -20.46
CA VAL A 932 27.16 -33.87 -19.53
C VAL A 932 26.64 -32.43 -19.65
N THR A 933 26.37 -31.75 -18.54
CA THR A 933 25.85 -30.37 -18.56
C THR A 933 26.70 -29.41 -17.74
N SER A 934 26.80 -28.16 -18.22
CA SER A 934 27.52 -27.06 -17.57
C SER A 934 26.59 -25.84 -17.46
N GLU A 935 26.42 -25.31 -16.26
CA GLU A 935 25.49 -24.23 -15.91
C GLU A 935 26.21 -23.19 -15.02
N GLY A 936 26.42 -21.98 -15.54
CA GLY A 936 27.17 -20.92 -14.86
C GLY A 936 27.51 -19.74 -15.76
N ASP A 937 28.46 -18.89 -15.34
CA ASP A 937 28.91 -17.74 -16.13
C ASP A 937 29.47 -18.19 -17.49
N LYS A 938 29.00 -17.57 -18.57
CA LYS A 938 29.38 -17.90 -19.96
C LYS A 938 30.88 -18.08 -20.16
N LYS A 939 31.71 -17.19 -19.60
CA LYS A 939 33.19 -17.26 -19.71
C LYS A 939 33.78 -18.52 -19.06
N ILE A 940 33.23 -18.93 -17.91
CA ILE A 940 33.67 -20.12 -17.17
C ILE A 940 33.15 -21.37 -17.87
N VAL A 941 31.88 -21.37 -18.29
CA VAL A 941 31.22 -22.46 -19.04
C VAL A 941 31.95 -22.74 -20.36
N ASP A 942 32.25 -21.71 -21.17
CA ASP A 942 33.01 -21.85 -22.43
C ASP A 942 34.42 -22.42 -22.18
N ALA A 943 35.07 -22.05 -21.06
CA ALA A 943 36.38 -22.57 -20.68
C ALA A 943 36.35 -24.01 -20.14
N ILE A 944 35.30 -24.40 -19.41
CA ILE A 944 35.04 -25.80 -18.98
C ILE A 944 34.79 -26.67 -20.20
N ILE A 945 33.88 -26.25 -21.10
CA ILE A 945 33.55 -26.97 -22.34
C ILE A 945 34.80 -27.21 -23.18
N LYS A 946 35.65 -26.20 -23.33
CA LYS A 946 36.90 -26.33 -24.07
C LYS A 946 37.82 -27.37 -23.43
N GLN A 947 38.08 -27.28 -22.12
CA GLN A 947 38.95 -28.23 -21.43
C GLN A 947 38.41 -29.67 -21.46
N VAL A 948 37.11 -29.87 -21.30
CA VAL A 948 36.47 -31.19 -21.40
C VAL A 948 36.68 -31.78 -22.80
N LYS A 949 36.51 -30.98 -23.87
CA LYS A 949 36.79 -31.42 -25.25
C LYS A 949 38.27 -31.69 -25.50
N ASP A 950 39.16 -30.83 -25.00
CA ASP A 950 40.61 -31.01 -25.12
C ASP A 950 41.07 -32.30 -24.43
N ILE A 951 40.49 -32.66 -23.27
CA ILE A 951 40.77 -33.91 -22.54
C ILE A 951 40.24 -35.14 -23.30
N VAL A 952 39.01 -35.10 -23.81
CA VAL A 952 38.44 -36.22 -24.58
C VAL A 952 39.26 -36.47 -25.85
N ALA A 953 39.59 -35.42 -26.61
CA ALA A 953 40.41 -35.53 -27.82
C ALA A 953 41.82 -36.11 -27.53
N GLN A 954 42.46 -35.74 -26.41
CA GLN A 954 43.74 -36.33 -26.00
C GLN A 954 43.64 -37.82 -25.66
N LYS A 955 42.49 -38.30 -25.19
CA LYS A 955 42.25 -39.71 -24.87
C LYS A 955 41.85 -40.52 -26.11
N GLU A 956 41.09 -39.94 -27.03
CA GLU A 956 40.81 -40.52 -28.36
C GLU A 956 42.09 -40.69 -29.18
N ALA A 957 43.03 -39.73 -29.08
CA ALA A 957 44.36 -39.81 -29.69
C ALA A 957 45.36 -40.72 -28.95
N SER A 958 44.95 -41.41 -27.87
CA SER A 958 45.88 -42.24 -27.07
C SER A 958 46.04 -43.66 -27.65
N VAL A 959 47.29 -44.02 -27.91
CA VAL A 959 47.70 -45.33 -28.44
C VAL A 959 48.14 -46.22 -27.28
N THR A 960 47.95 -47.55 -27.41
CA THR A 960 48.47 -48.54 -26.45
C THR A 960 49.44 -49.49 -27.14
N GLU A 961 50.70 -49.46 -26.75
CA GLU A 961 51.72 -50.39 -27.21
C GLU A 961 51.99 -51.51 -26.19
N ASN A 962 52.44 -52.65 -26.70
CA ASN A 962 52.70 -53.87 -25.93
C ASN A 962 54.20 -54.20 -26.02
N LEU A 963 54.90 -54.20 -24.89
CA LEU A 963 56.34 -54.45 -24.81
C LEU A 963 56.59 -55.76 -24.04
N ASP A 964 57.01 -56.80 -24.76
CA ASP A 964 57.33 -58.10 -24.16
C ASP A 964 58.71 -58.07 -23.50
N LEU A 965 58.79 -58.37 -22.20
CA LEU A 965 60.04 -58.30 -21.42
C LEU A 965 60.15 -59.43 -20.38
N PRO A 966 61.30 -60.14 -20.29
CA PRO A 966 61.50 -61.19 -19.30
C PRO A 966 61.22 -60.72 -17.86
N LYS A 967 60.57 -61.57 -17.06
CA LYS A 967 60.11 -61.26 -15.70
C LYS A 967 61.19 -60.74 -14.75
N GLU A 968 62.45 -61.14 -14.93
CA GLU A 968 63.58 -60.63 -14.15
C GLU A 968 63.75 -59.10 -14.31
N LYS A 969 63.46 -58.60 -15.52
CA LYS A 969 63.62 -57.20 -15.92
C LYS A 969 62.42 -56.32 -15.52
N HIS A 970 61.22 -56.89 -15.33
CA HIS A 970 60.05 -56.16 -14.80
C HIS A 970 60.36 -55.41 -13.50
N LYS A 971 61.18 -56.00 -12.61
CA LYS A 971 61.56 -55.40 -11.33
C LYS A 971 62.35 -54.09 -11.47
N LEU A 972 63.10 -53.93 -12.56
CA LEU A 972 63.87 -52.71 -12.86
C LEU A 972 62.94 -51.55 -13.24
N ILE A 973 61.88 -51.83 -13.99
CA ILE A 973 60.88 -50.85 -14.43
C ILE A 973 60.02 -50.38 -13.25
N VAL A 974 59.69 -51.27 -12.31
CA VAL A 974 58.94 -50.90 -11.10
C VAL A 974 59.83 -50.07 -10.16
N GLY A 975 61.03 -50.56 -9.83
CA GLY A 975 61.90 -49.96 -8.82
C GLY A 975 61.40 -50.15 -7.38
N PRO A 976 62.14 -49.66 -6.36
CA PRO A 976 61.69 -49.70 -4.96
C PRO A 976 60.41 -48.87 -4.80
N LEU A 977 59.40 -49.40 -4.10
CA LEU A 977 58.08 -48.73 -3.90
C LEU A 977 57.36 -48.30 -5.20
N GLY A 978 57.78 -48.79 -6.38
CA GLY A 978 57.22 -48.35 -7.66
C GLY A 978 57.75 -47.00 -8.15
N THR A 979 58.81 -46.43 -7.55
CA THR A 979 59.26 -45.06 -7.88
C THR A 979 59.68 -44.88 -9.33
N ILE A 980 60.33 -45.87 -9.94
CA ILE A 980 60.78 -45.79 -11.34
C ILE A 980 59.56 -45.77 -12.26
N ARG A 981 58.60 -46.67 -12.02
CA ARG A 981 57.31 -46.69 -12.74
C ARG A 981 56.62 -45.33 -12.66
N HIS A 982 56.39 -44.80 -11.46
CA HIS A 982 55.73 -43.50 -11.32
C HIS A 982 56.53 -42.39 -12.02
N SER A 983 57.86 -42.33 -11.87
CA SER A 983 58.67 -41.31 -12.54
C SER A 983 58.57 -41.35 -14.07
N ILE A 984 58.44 -42.54 -14.69
CA ILE A 984 58.22 -42.68 -16.14
C ILE A 984 56.79 -42.25 -16.50
N GLN A 985 55.80 -42.62 -15.68
CA GLN A 985 54.40 -42.24 -15.89
C GLN A 985 54.20 -40.72 -15.80
N ASP A 986 54.78 -40.07 -14.79
CA ASP A 986 54.70 -38.64 -14.54
C ASP A 986 55.45 -37.84 -15.63
N LYS A 987 56.70 -38.24 -15.93
CA LYS A 987 57.59 -37.56 -16.88
C LYS A 987 57.07 -37.54 -18.32
N TYR A 988 56.36 -38.59 -18.74
CA TYR A 988 55.84 -38.73 -20.11
C TYR A 988 54.31 -38.61 -20.19
N SER A 989 53.59 -38.56 -19.06
CA SER A 989 52.12 -38.61 -19.01
C SER A 989 51.54 -39.86 -19.71
N VAL A 990 52.12 -41.02 -19.40
CA VAL A 990 51.86 -42.33 -20.01
C VAL A 990 51.50 -43.34 -18.92
N VAL A 991 50.52 -44.21 -19.14
CA VAL A 991 50.15 -45.28 -18.20
C VAL A 991 50.90 -46.56 -18.53
N VAL A 992 51.93 -46.85 -17.73
CA VAL A 992 52.66 -48.14 -17.73
C VAL A 992 51.96 -49.16 -16.82
N ASP A 993 51.34 -50.20 -17.40
CA ASP A 993 50.74 -51.33 -16.70
C ASP A 993 51.62 -52.58 -16.80
N ILE A 994 51.89 -53.22 -15.67
CA ILE A 994 52.89 -54.29 -15.52
C ILE A 994 52.19 -55.50 -14.86
N PRO A 995 52.20 -56.69 -15.49
CA PRO A 995 51.60 -57.89 -14.92
C PRO A 995 52.08 -58.19 -13.50
N ARG A 996 51.18 -58.71 -12.66
CA ARG A 996 51.52 -59.08 -11.29
C ARG A 996 52.55 -60.22 -11.30
N PRO A 997 53.50 -60.30 -10.34
CA PRO A 997 54.57 -61.31 -10.37
C PRO A 997 54.09 -62.78 -10.47
N ASN A 998 52.90 -63.05 -9.94
CA ASN A 998 52.27 -64.38 -9.92
C ASN A 998 51.47 -64.71 -11.21
N ASP A 999 51.30 -63.75 -12.10
CA ASP A 999 50.63 -63.93 -13.40
C ASP A 999 51.58 -64.63 -14.40
N LYS A 1000 51.07 -65.25 -15.47
CA LYS A 1000 51.89 -65.83 -16.54
C LYS A 1000 52.30 -64.82 -17.61
N ALA A 1001 51.63 -63.66 -17.70
CA ALA A 1001 51.92 -62.66 -18.72
C ALA A 1001 53.33 -62.02 -18.59
N THR A 1002 54.00 -61.88 -19.74
CA THR A 1002 55.35 -61.29 -19.89
C THR A 1002 55.29 -59.86 -20.48
N ILE A 1003 54.12 -59.48 -21.01
CA ILE A 1003 53.84 -58.25 -21.74
C ILE A 1003 53.54 -57.08 -20.78
N VAL A 1004 54.36 -56.03 -20.84
CA VAL A 1004 54.08 -54.72 -20.24
C VAL A 1004 53.26 -53.90 -21.24
N LYS A 1005 52.22 -53.19 -20.77
CA LYS A 1005 51.40 -52.30 -21.59
C LYS A 1005 51.75 -50.85 -21.32
N ILE A 1006 51.81 -50.04 -22.37
CA ILE A 1006 52.22 -48.63 -22.31
C ILE A 1006 51.18 -47.84 -23.11
N SER A 1007 50.37 -47.01 -22.44
CA SER A 1007 49.30 -46.24 -23.12
C SER A 1007 49.36 -44.73 -22.87
N GLY A 1008 49.20 -43.94 -23.94
CA GLY A 1008 49.32 -42.49 -23.91
C GLY A 1008 49.39 -41.88 -25.31
N LEU A 1009 49.80 -40.61 -25.42
CA LEU A 1009 50.04 -39.97 -26.72
C LEU A 1009 51.21 -40.67 -27.45
N PRO A 1010 51.16 -40.88 -28.77
CA PRO A 1010 52.14 -41.68 -29.52
C PRO A 1010 53.58 -41.20 -29.30
N ASP A 1011 53.83 -39.91 -29.50
CA ASP A 1011 55.11 -39.23 -29.23
C ASP A 1011 55.69 -39.50 -27.84
N ASN A 1012 54.84 -39.73 -26.84
CA ASN A 1012 55.27 -39.95 -25.45
C ASN A 1012 55.38 -41.43 -25.11
N VAL A 1013 54.55 -42.29 -25.73
CA VAL A 1013 54.70 -43.75 -25.67
C VAL A 1013 56.04 -44.17 -26.24
N GLU A 1014 56.44 -43.65 -27.41
CA GLU A 1014 57.75 -43.95 -28.02
C GLU A 1014 58.92 -43.57 -27.09
N LYS A 1015 58.92 -42.35 -26.55
CA LYS A 1015 59.95 -41.87 -25.61
C LYS A 1015 59.98 -42.66 -24.29
N ALA A 1016 58.83 -43.00 -23.73
CA ALA A 1016 58.74 -43.84 -22.54
C ALA A 1016 59.25 -45.27 -22.82
N LEU A 1017 58.99 -45.80 -24.01
CA LEU A 1017 59.44 -47.11 -24.47
C LEU A 1017 60.96 -47.10 -24.74
N GLU A 1018 61.54 -46.02 -25.26
CA GLU A 1018 62.99 -45.81 -25.30
C GLU A 1018 63.63 -45.79 -23.91
N GLU A 1019 63.06 -45.04 -22.96
CA GLU A 1019 63.58 -44.98 -21.58
C GLU A 1019 63.52 -46.37 -20.92
N ILE A 1020 62.38 -47.08 -21.03
CA ILE A 1020 62.23 -48.45 -20.56
C ILE A 1020 63.23 -49.39 -21.25
N ARG A 1021 63.45 -49.27 -22.57
CA ARG A 1021 64.47 -50.03 -23.30
C ARG A 1021 65.87 -49.75 -22.74
N THR A 1022 66.24 -48.49 -22.47
CA THR A 1022 67.57 -48.17 -21.91
C THR A 1022 67.78 -48.69 -20.50
N LEU A 1023 66.78 -48.56 -19.60
CA LEU A 1023 66.78 -49.13 -18.26
C LEU A 1023 66.81 -50.68 -18.24
N THR A 1024 66.52 -51.30 -19.39
CA THR A 1024 66.42 -52.76 -19.56
C THR A 1024 67.59 -53.37 -20.35
N LYS A 1025 68.59 -52.56 -20.74
CA LYS A 1025 69.84 -53.05 -21.33
C LYS A 1025 70.67 -53.82 -20.30
N ASP A 1026 71.54 -54.71 -20.80
CA ASP A 1026 72.43 -55.52 -19.98
C ASP A 1026 73.79 -54.81 -19.79
N ASP A 1027 74.19 -54.61 -18.53
CA ASP A 1027 75.43 -53.89 -18.13
C ASP A 1027 76.77 -54.58 -18.50
N TRP A 1028 76.79 -55.58 -19.38
CA TRP A 1028 77.96 -56.43 -19.63
C TRP A 1028 78.18 -56.64 -21.13
N ASN A 1029 79.43 -56.56 -21.57
CA ASN A 1029 79.78 -56.55 -22.99
C ASN A 1029 80.00 -57.97 -23.53
N VAL A 1030 80.59 -58.84 -22.71
CA VAL A 1030 81.04 -60.19 -23.08
C VAL A 1030 80.75 -61.14 -21.92
N SER A 1031 80.25 -62.34 -22.20
CA SER A 1031 80.14 -63.44 -21.25
C SER A 1031 81.02 -64.60 -21.69
N ILE A 1032 81.76 -65.18 -20.75
CA ILE A 1032 82.63 -66.35 -20.98
C ILE A 1032 82.20 -67.44 -20.00
N ASP A 1033 81.80 -68.59 -20.52
CA ASP A 1033 81.33 -69.69 -19.69
C ASP A 1033 82.53 -70.54 -19.24
N VAL A 1034 82.79 -70.54 -17.93
CA VAL A 1034 83.94 -71.21 -17.31
C VAL A 1034 83.44 -72.40 -16.50
N PRO A 1035 83.78 -73.66 -16.89
CA PRO A 1035 83.36 -74.85 -16.16
C PRO A 1035 83.87 -74.84 -14.71
N SER A 1036 83.05 -75.34 -13.78
CA SER A 1036 83.31 -75.33 -12.33
C SER A 1036 84.69 -75.86 -11.92
N ASN A 1037 85.23 -76.82 -12.66
CA ASN A 1037 86.52 -77.45 -12.37
C ASN A 1037 87.69 -76.48 -12.68
N TYR A 1038 87.69 -75.90 -13.89
CA TYR A 1038 88.71 -74.96 -14.33
C TYR A 1038 88.61 -73.59 -13.62
N HIS A 1039 87.45 -73.25 -13.06
CA HIS A 1039 87.23 -72.01 -12.31
C HIS A 1039 88.31 -71.71 -11.26
N ALA A 1040 88.80 -72.72 -10.52
CA ALA A 1040 89.83 -72.53 -9.50
C ALA A 1040 91.20 -72.12 -10.09
N PHE A 1041 91.55 -72.67 -11.26
CA PHE A 1041 92.77 -72.37 -12.01
C PHE A 1041 92.66 -71.01 -12.71
N VAL A 1042 91.62 -70.82 -13.53
CA VAL A 1042 91.41 -69.59 -14.31
C VAL A 1042 91.27 -68.36 -13.41
N SER A 1043 90.65 -68.49 -12.23
CA SER A 1043 90.54 -67.39 -11.26
C SER A 1043 91.81 -67.06 -10.48
N GLU A 1044 92.87 -67.87 -10.57
CA GLU A 1044 94.03 -67.83 -9.67
C GLU A 1044 93.57 -67.83 -8.18
N ARG A 1045 92.57 -68.67 -7.83
CA ARG A 1045 91.88 -68.64 -6.53
C ARG A 1045 91.41 -67.23 -6.12
N GLY A 1046 90.85 -66.51 -7.10
CA GLY A 1046 90.34 -65.15 -6.97
C GLY A 1046 91.36 -64.02 -7.09
N ALA A 1047 92.66 -64.31 -7.33
CA ALA A 1047 93.65 -63.26 -7.55
C ALA A 1047 93.48 -62.55 -8.90
N ILE A 1048 93.06 -63.26 -9.96
CA ILE A 1048 92.93 -62.66 -11.30
C ILE A 1048 91.91 -61.52 -11.32
N PHE A 1049 90.81 -61.64 -10.56
CA PHE A 1049 89.76 -60.61 -10.49
C PHE A 1049 90.28 -59.25 -9.97
N LYS A 1050 91.35 -59.25 -9.17
CA LYS A 1050 92.02 -58.01 -8.75
C LYS A 1050 92.91 -57.45 -9.86
N ARG A 1051 93.66 -58.31 -10.55
CA ARG A 1051 94.50 -57.91 -11.69
C ARG A 1051 93.66 -57.32 -12.83
N LEU A 1052 92.54 -57.96 -13.21
CA LEU A 1052 91.66 -57.48 -14.28
C LEU A 1052 91.03 -56.12 -13.96
N LEU A 1053 90.74 -55.85 -12.69
CA LEU A 1053 90.26 -54.54 -12.23
C LEU A 1053 91.38 -53.49 -12.16
N GLN A 1054 92.60 -53.87 -11.80
CA GLN A 1054 93.74 -52.95 -11.65
C GLN A 1054 94.42 -52.59 -12.98
N ASP A 1055 94.56 -53.56 -13.89
CA ASP A 1055 95.33 -53.42 -15.15
C ASP A 1055 94.44 -53.02 -16.34
N TYR A 1056 93.14 -53.34 -16.29
CA TYR A 1056 92.20 -53.15 -17.41
C TYR A 1056 90.87 -52.47 -17.04
N ASP A 1057 90.62 -52.17 -15.76
CA ASP A 1057 89.33 -51.71 -15.21
C ASP A 1057 88.12 -52.59 -15.63
N VAL A 1058 88.33 -53.91 -15.67
CA VAL A 1058 87.28 -54.89 -15.99
C VAL A 1058 86.87 -55.65 -14.72
N ARG A 1059 85.58 -55.54 -14.37
CA ARG A 1059 84.96 -56.29 -13.26
C ARG A 1059 84.20 -57.49 -13.79
N VAL A 1060 84.52 -58.67 -13.26
CA VAL A 1060 83.79 -59.92 -13.56
C VAL A 1060 82.57 -60.06 -12.65
N SER A 1061 81.42 -60.43 -13.21
CA SER A 1061 80.18 -60.75 -12.50
C SER A 1061 79.70 -62.14 -12.89
N HIS A 1062 79.27 -62.95 -11.92
CA HIS A 1062 78.90 -64.36 -12.13
C HIS A 1062 77.38 -64.60 -12.05
N GLY A 1063 76.59 -63.52 -12.12
CA GLY A 1063 75.12 -63.55 -12.01
C GLY A 1063 74.62 -64.30 -10.78
N ASN A 1064 73.58 -65.12 -10.97
CA ASN A 1064 72.98 -65.94 -9.91
C ASN A 1064 73.96 -66.98 -9.31
N LEU A 1065 75.03 -67.35 -10.03
CA LEU A 1065 76.04 -68.31 -9.58
C LEU A 1065 77.19 -67.68 -8.76
N THR A 1066 77.14 -66.38 -8.48
CA THR A 1066 78.16 -65.64 -7.69
C THR A 1066 78.49 -66.31 -6.35
N ARG A 1067 77.52 -66.93 -5.67
CA ARG A 1067 77.80 -67.69 -4.43
C ARG A 1067 78.66 -68.92 -4.70
N LYS A 1068 78.36 -69.74 -5.72
CA LYS A 1068 79.17 -70.91 -6.12
C LYS A 1068 80.58 -70.49 -6.56
N ALA A 1069 80.70 -69.50 -7.44
CA ALA A 1069 81.99 -68.93 -7.89
C ALA A 1069 82.87 -68.44 -6.71
N SER A 1070 82.26 -67.77 -5.72
CA SER A 1070 82.97 -67.27 -4.54
C SER A 1070 83.42 -68.38 -3.57
N ALA A 1071 82.78 -69.56 -3.61
CA ALA A 1071 83.17 -70.72 -2.83
C ALA A 1071 84.31 -71.49 -3.52
N LEU A 1072 84.19 -71.77 -4.82
CA LEU A 1072 85.21 -72.47 -5.62
C LEU A 1072 86.56 -71.72 -5.61
N SER A 1073 86.55 -70.38 -5.68
CA SER A 1073 87.77 -69.57 -5.57
C SER A 1073 88.40 -69.56 -4.17
N LYS A 1074 87.73 -70.07 -3.14
CA LYS A 1074 88.20 -70.11 -1.73
C LYS A 1074 88.43 -71.53 -1.19
N ALA A 1075 88.31 -72.56 -2.02
CA ALA A 1075 88.50 -73.94 -1.59
C ALA A 1075 89.95 -74.21 -1.10
N THR A 1076 90.09 -74.88 0.05
CA THR A 1076 91.38 -75.32 0.59
C THR A 1076 92.04 -76.37 -0.33
N VAL A 1077 93.37 -76.42 -0.34
CA VAL A 1077 94.10 -77.48 -1.06
C VAL A 1077 93.86 -78.82 -0.36
N PRO A 1078 93.49 -79.91 -1.05
CA PRO A 1078 93.69 -81.26 -0.53
C PRO A 1078 95.19 -81.58 -0.54
N VAL A 1079 95.73 -82.10 0.55
CA VAL A 1079 97.13 -82.59 0.61
C VAL A 1079 97.09 -84.11 0.70
N PRO A 1080 97.63 -84.87 -0.27
CA PRO A 1080 97.65 -86.32 -0.21
C PRO A 1080 98.61 -86.78 0.89
N VAL A 1081 98.27 -87.87 1.59
CA VAL A 1081 99.07 -88.40 2.72
C VAL A 1081 100.53 -88.64 2.31
N ASN A 1082 100.75 -89.08 1.08
CA ASN A 1082 102.08 -89.35 0.51
C ASN A 1082 102.97 -88.10 0.32
N ALA A 1083 102.42 -86.88 0.45
CA ALA A 1083 103.19 -85.63 0.36
C ALA A 1083 104.01 -85.31 1.63
N TYR A 1084 103.59 -85.81 2.79
CA TYR A 1084 104.39 -85.70 4.03
C TYR A 1084 105.65 -86.57 3.94
N PRO A 1085 106.79 -86.17 4.54
CA PRO A 1085 107.99 -87.02 4.61
C PRO A 1085 107.76 -88.24 5.50
N ALA A 1086 108.54 -89.30 5.29
CA ALA A 1086 108.45 -90.56 6.05
C ALA A 1086 109.62 -90.79 7.02
N GLU A 1087 110.75 -90.12 6.76
CA GLU A 1087 111.94 -90.03 7.61
C GLU A 1087 112.28 -88.53 7.79
N GLU A 1088 113.38 -88.15 8.46
CA GLU A 1088 113.71 -86.76 8.83
C GLU A 1088 114.18 -85.85 7.65
N GLU A 1089 113.54 -85.98 6.48
CA GLU A 1089 113.78 -85.17 5.29
C GLU A 1089 113.26 -83.72 5.48
N LYS A 1090 114.13 -82.74 5.29
CA LYS A 1090 113.79 -81.31 5.47
C LYS A 1090 112.93 -80.72 4.36
N THR A 1091 112.91 -81.34 3.18
CA THR A 1091 112.20 -80.87 1.98
C THR A 1091 111.80 -82.06 1.12
N LYS A 1092 110.57 -82.05 0.57
CA LYS A 1092 110.05 -83.14 -0.28
C LYS A 1092 109.13 -82.60 -1.37
N PHE A 1093 109.30 -83.05 -2.61
CA PHE A 1093 108.44 -82.68 -3.75
C PHE A 1093 107.65 -83.91 -4.23
N THR A 1094 106.32 -83.82 -4.21
CA THR A 1094 105.42 -84.93 -4.57
C THR A 1094 104.48 -84.49 -5.69
N ILE A 1095 104.33 -85.31 -6.74
CA ILE A 1095 103.46 -85.06 -7.90
C ILE A 1095 102.32 -86.09 -7.93
N SER A 1096 101.10 -85.69 -8.28
CA SER A 1096 100.02 -86.60 -8.70
C SER A 1096 99.28 -86.08 -9.93
N ALA A 1097 98.58 -86.96 -10.63
CA ALA A 1097 97.57 -86.56 -11.62
C ALA A 1097 96.35 -85.94 -10.91
N ASN A 1098 95.60 -85.12 -11.64
CA ASN A 1098 94.29 -84.61 -11.24
C ASN A 1098 93.18 -85.52 -11.79
N GLU A 1099 92.05 -85.65 -11.10
CA GLU A 1099 90.92 -86.49 -11.53
C GLU A 1099 89.91 -85.72 -12.42
N ASP A 1100 89.79 -86.13 -13.68
CA ASP A 1100 88.88 -85.54 -14.68
C ASP A 1100 87.40 -85.87 -14.40
N ASN A 1101 86.77 -85.08 -13.53
CA ASN A 1101 85.33 -85.17 -13.24
C ASN A 1101 84.50 -84.49 -14.34
N SER A 1102 83.95 -85.29 -15.26
CA SER A 1102 83.32 -84.85 -16.52
C SER A 1102 81.92 -84.18 -16.40
N THR A 1103 81.45 -83.88 -15.19
CA THR A 1103 80.11 -83.31 -14.91
C THR A 1103 80.20 -81.94 -14.24
N ALA A 1104 80.88 -80.99 -14.88
CA ALA A 1104 80.99 -79.60 -14.43
C ALA A 1104 79.73 -78.78 -14.78
N GLU A 1105 79.34 -77.86 -13.88
CA GLU A 1105 78.40 -76.78 -14.22
C GLU A 1105 79.19 -75.58 -14.77
N ASP A 1106 78.70 -74.95 -15.83
CA ASP A 1106 79.30 -73.73 -16.38
C ASP A 1106 78.92 -72.48 -15.57
N ILE A 1107 79.92 -71.65 -15.28
CA ILE A 1107 79.77 -70.39 -14.55
C ILE A 1107 80.00 -69.23 -15.54
N PRO A 1108 78.98 -68.38 -15.82
CA PRO A 1108 79.09 -67.30 -16.79
C PRO A 1108 79.86 -66.11 -16.20
N TRP A 1109 81.10 -65.90 -16.64
CA TRP A 1109 81.92 -64.73 -16.31
C TRP A 1109 81.53 -63.56 -17.21
N ARG A 1110 80.60 -62.73 -16.73
CA ARG A 1110 80.14 -61.52 -17.44
C ARG A 1110 81.09 -60.35 -17.17
N LEU A 1111 81.74 -59.86 -18.21
CA LEU A 1111 82.72 -58.77 -18.14
C LEU A 1111 82.02 -57.41 -18.22
N LYS A 1112 82.17 -56.60 -17.17
CA LYS A 1112 81.76 -55.19 -17.13
C LYS A 1112 82.99 -54.29 -17.23
N GLY A 1113 82.98 -53.34 -18.16
CA GLY A 1113 84.08 -52.40 -18.43
C GLY A 1113 83.90 -51.73 -19.79
N SER A 1114 84.91 -51.03 -20.30
CA SER A 1114 84.91 -50.52 -21.68
C SER A 1114 85.13 -51.66 -22.69
N SER A 1115 84.44 -51.63 -23.85
CA SER A 1115 84.48 -52.73 -24.84
C SER A 1115 85.91 -53.12 -25.24
N GLY A 1116 86.73 -52.16 -25.68
CA GLY A 1116 88.13 -52.40 -26.05
C GLY A 1116 89.05 -52.87 -24.91
N SER A 1117 88.56 -52.93 -23.66
CA SER A 1117 89.22 -53.59 -22.52
C SER A 1117 88.59 -54.95 -22.20
N THR A 1118 87.26 -55.10 -22.25
CA THR A 1118 86.60 -56.40 -22.07
C THR A 1118 87.04 -57.40 -23.14
N ASP A 1119 87.30 -56.95 -24.37
CA ASP A 1119 87.69 -57.83 -25.48
C ASP A 1119 89.15 -58.33 -25.33
N LYS A 1120 90.02 -57.53 -24.70
CA LYS A 1120 91.39 -57.92 -24.34
C LYS A 1120 91.38 -58.91 -23.17
N VAL A 1121 90.58 -58.62 -22.15
CA VAL A 1121 90.40 -59.49 -20.99
C VAL A 1121 89.75 -60.82 -21.40
N ALA A 1122 88.85 -60.82 -22.39
CA ALA A 1122 88.26 -62.03 -22.91
C ALA A 1122 89.27 -62.97 -23.57
N LYS A 1123 90.24 -62.42 -24.32
CA LYS A 1123 91.37 -63.21 -24.84
C LYS A 1123 92.20 -63.81 -23.70
N ILE A 1124 92.69 -62.97 -22.78
CA ILE A 1124 93.47 -63.41 -21.61
C ILE A 1124 92.78 -64.52 -20.81
N LEU A 1125 91.45 -64.47 -20.69
CA LEU A 1125 90.67 -65.50 -20.00
C LEU A 1125 90.48 -66.78 -20.81
N ASN A 1126 90.31 -66.69 -22.14
CA ASN A 1126 90.24 -67.85 -23.02
C ASN A 1126 91.60 -68.55 -23.13
N ASP A 1127 92.68 -67.78 -23.34
CA ASP A 1127 94.06 -68.27 -23.36
C ASP A 1127 94.36 -69.05 -22.06
N ARG A 1128 93.93 -68.51 -20.91
CA ARG A 1128 94.08 -69.15 -19.59
C ARG A 1128 93.15 -70.34 -19.35
N LEU A 1129 92.01 -70.42 -20.04
CA LEU A 1129 91.13 -71.59 -20.04
C LEU A 1129 91.74 -72.72 -20.89
N GLU A 1130 92.48 -72.39 -21.95
CA GLU A 1130 93.32 -73.34 -22.69
C GLU A 1130 94.55 -73.80 -21.89
N GLU A 1131 95.23 -72.92 -21.14
CA GLU A 1131 96.24 -73.33 -20.15
C GLU A 1131 95.65 -74.30 -19.11
N ALA A 1132 94.44 -74.04 -18.61
CA ALA A 1132 93.77 -74.88 -17.61
C ALA A 1132 93.47 -76.30 -18.10
N LYS A 1133 93.13 -76.47 -19.38
CA LYS A 1133 92.90 -77.77 -20.04
C LYS A 1133 94.17 -78.61 -20.24
N ASN A 1134 95.35 -78.00 -20.09
CA ASN A 1134 96.65 -78.67 -20.22
C ASN A 1134 97.32 -78.94 -18.85
N ALA A 1135 96.69 -78.53 -17.74
CA ALA A 1135 97.26 -78.52 -16.40
C ALA A 1135 96.86 -79.77 -15.57
N ASN A 1136 97.02 -80.95 -16.15
CA ASN A 1136 96.43 -82.20 -15.67
C ASN A 1136 97.15 -82.81 -14.45
N TYR A 1137 98.24 -82.20 -13.98
CA TYR A 1137 98.98 -82.65 -12.79
C TYR A 1137 98.99 -81.56 -11.71
N SER A 1138 99.09 -82.00 -10.47
CA SER A 1138 99.37 -81.15 -9.31
C SER A 1138 100.58 -81.67 -8.53
N ALA A 1139 101.22 -80.77 -7.79
CA ALA A 1139 102.33 -81.12 -6.92
C ALA A 1139 102.30 -80.35 -5.60
N TRP A 1140 102.94 -80.92 -4.60
CA TRP A 1140 103.11 -80.36 -3.26
C TRP A 1140 104.60 -80.34 -2.94
N PHE A 1141 105.15 -79.17 -2.67
CA PHE A 1141 106.48 -78.99 -2.13
C PHE A 1141 106.40 -78.74 -0.63
N TYR A 1142 106.84 -79.73 0.15
CA TYR A 1142 107.01 -79.67 1.58
C TYR A 1142 108.35 -79.02 1.95
N SER A 1143 108.36 -78.18 2.99
CA SER A 1143 109.59 -77.83 3.71
C SER A 1143 109.31 -77.68 5.20
N SER A 1144 110.21 -78.23 6.03
CA SER A 1144 110.15 -78.11 7.50
C SER A 1144 110.56 -76.71 8.00
N ASP A 1145 111.14 -75.86 7.16
CA ASP A 1145 111.48 -74.47 7.49
C ASP A 1145 110.68 -73.49 6.63
N SER A 1146 109.62 -72.93 7.20
CA SER A 1146 108.77 -71.93 6.53
C SER A 1146 109.52 -70.66 6.07
N SER A 1147 110.72 -70.39 6.61
CA SER A 1147 111.59 -69.30 6.15
C SER A 1147 112.07 -69.51 4.71
N GLN A 1148 112.13 -70.75 4.24
CA GLN A 1148 112.48 -71.08 2.84
C GLN A 1148 111.42 -70.59 1.86
N PHE A 1149 110.14 -70.58 2.23
CA PHE A 1149 109.08 -70.06 1.37
C PHE A 1149 109.24 -68.55 1.11
N ALA A 1150 109.78 -67.79 2.07
CA ALA A 1150 110.10 -66.37 1.85
C ALA A 1150 111.17 -66.17 0.76
N LYS A 1151 112.18 -67.06 0.68
CA LYS A 1151 113.19 -67.06 -0.41
C LYS A 1151 112.54 -67.38 -1.77
N LEU A 1152 111.66 -68.39 -1.81
CA LEU A 1152 110.95 -68.79 -3.03
C LEU A 1152 109.96 -67.73 -3.54
N ILE A 1153 109.35 -66.94 -2.64
CA ILE A 1153 108.51 -65.79 -3.02
C ILE A 1153 109.38 -64.63 -3.55
N GLY A 1154 110.43 -64.27 -2.82
CA GLY A 1154 111.30 -63.13 -3.13
C GLY A 1154 110.64 -61.76 -2.89
N PRO A 1155 111.42 -60.66 -3.00
CA PRO A 1155 110.90 -59.32 -2.80
C PRO A 1155 109.78 -59.00 -3.80
N GLN A 1156 108.61 -58.60 -3.30
CA GLN A 1156 107.39 -58.35 -4.07
C GLN A 1156 106.91 -59.55 -4.93
N GLY A 1157 107.29 -60.79 -4.59
CA GLY A 1157 106.89 -61.97 -5.36
C GLY A 1157 107.65 -62.15 -6.68
N SER A 1158 108.84 -61.55 -6.81
CA SER A 1158 109.62 -61.56 -8.05
C SER A 1158 110.12 -62.96 -8.45
N THR A 1159 110.77 -63.69 -7.54
CA THR A 1159 111.33 -65.02 -7.84
C THR A 1159 110.24 -66.04 -8.13
N ILE A 1160 109.15 -66.09 -7.35
CA ILE A 1160 108.00 -66.96 -7.68
C ILE A 1160 107.34 -66.58 -9.01
N SER A 1161 107.34 -65.29 -9.39
CA SER A 1161 106.83 -64.86 -10.70
C SER A 1161 107.76 -65.28 -11.85
N GLU A 1162 109.07 -65.36 -11.63
CA GLU A 1162 110.00 -65.96 -12.58
C GLU A 1162 109.83 -67.47 -12.69
N ILE A 1163 109.68 -68.20 -11.57
CA ILE A 1163 109.45 -69.64 -11.60
C ILE A 1163 108.17 -69.93 -12.39
N ARG A 1164 107.05 -69.26 -12.07
CA ARG A 1164 105.78 -69.37 -12.82
C ARG A 1164 105.93 -69.10 -14.32
N LYS A 1165 106.72 -68.09 -14.71
CA LYS A 1165 107.00 -67.76 -16.12
C LYS A 1165 107.86 -68.82 -16.83
N LYS A 1166 108.80 -69.45 -16.12
CA LYS A 1166 109.72 -70.46 -16.67
C LYS A 1166 109.08 -71.84 -16.75
N SER A 1167 108.28 -72.24 -15.76
CA SER A 1167 107.65 -73.57 -15.68
C SER A 1167 106.22 -73.65 -16.22
N GLY A 1168 105.58 -72.51 -16.51
CA GLY A 1168 104.16 -72.44 -16.90
C GLY A 1168 103.17 -72.87 -15.81
N CYS A 1169 103.63 -73.16 -14.59
CA CYS A 1169 102.81 -73.74 -13.52
C CYS A 1169 102.17 -72.67 -12.63
N VAL A 1170 100.92 -72.89 -12.23
CA VAL A 1170 100.22 -72.08 -11.23
C VAL A 1170 100.69 -72.48 -9.83
N ILE A 1171 101.60 -71.69 -9.28
CA ILE A 1171 102.15 -71.89 -7.93
C ILE A 1171 101.33 -71.11 -6.90
N SER A 1172 100.68 -71.81 -5.98
CA SER A 1172 99.90 -71.28 -4.86
C SER A 1172 100.65 -71.50 -3.54
N VAL A 1173 101.18 -70.42 -2.96
CA VAL A 1173 101.81 -70.43 -1.63
C VAL A 1173 100.73 -70.21 -0.56
N PRO A 1174 100.72 -70.98 0.54
CA PRO A 1174 99.75 -70.81 1.63
C PRO A 1174 99.95 -69.49 2.37
N LYS A 1175 98.89 -69.01 3.01
CA LYS A 1175 98.92 -67.78 3.84
C LYS A 1175 98.99 -68.13 5.31
N ALA A 1176 99.77 -67.36 6.07
CA ALA A 1176 99.90 -67.53 7.52
C ALA A 1176 98.54 -67.68 8.21
N GLY A 1177 98.27 -68.89 8.73
CA GLY A 1177 96.99 -69.27 9.35
C GLY A 1177 96.16 -70.31 8.59
N GLU A 1178 96.56 -70.72 7.37
CA GLU A 1178 95.94 -71.86 6.69
C GLU A 1178 96.38 -73.19 7.33
N LYS A 1179 95.62 -74.29 7.15
CA LYS A 1179 95.90 -75.58 7.82
C LYS A 1179 97.09 -76.36 7.24
N SER A 1180 97.62 -75.92 6.10
CA SER A 1180 98.69 -76.60 5.34
C SER A 1180 99.83 -75.64 5.00
N ASN A 1181 100.26 -74.84 5.97
CA ASN A 1181 101.29 -73.80 5.78
C ASN A 1181 102.67 -74.37 5.38
N GLU A 1182 102.89 -75.66 5.59
CA GLU A 1182 104.13 -76.39 5.29
C GLU A 1182 104.23 -76.86 3.82
N PHE A 1183 103.21 -76.60 2.99
CA PHE A 1183 103.16 -77.04 1.59
C PHE A 1183 102.91 -75.89 0.61
N ILE A 1184 103.82 -75.68 -0.34
CA ILE A 1184 103.52 -74.94 -1.57
C ILE A 1184 102.80 -75.88 -2.54
N TYR A 1185 101.66 -75.45 -3.07
CA TYR A 1185 100.88 -76.20 -4.06
C TYR A 1185 101.18 -75.70 -5.48
N LEU A 1186 101.38 -76.61 -6.43
CA LEU A 1186 101.64 -76.31 -7.83
C LEU A 1186 100.62 -77.05 -8.71
N VAL A 1187 100.20 -76.46 -9.82
CA VAL A 1187 99.36 -77.11 -10.85
C VAL A 1187 99.91 -76.77 -12.23
N GLY A 1188 100.00 -77.77 -13.12
CA GLY A 1188 100.54 -77.58 -14.46
C GLY A 1188 100.70 -78.88 -15.24
N SER A 1189 101.52 -78.84 -16.30
CA SER A 1189 101.92 -80.04 -17.04
C SER A 1189 103.01 -80.81 -16.29
N GLU A 1190 103.16 -82.11 -16.55
CA GLU A 1190 104.16 -82.96 -15.89
C GLU A 1190 105.60 -82.43 -16.09
N ASN A 1191 105.90 -81.91 -17.28
CA ASN A 1191 107.19 -81.31 -17.60
C ASN A 1191 107.39 -79.99 -16.86
N GLY A 1192 106.38 -79.12 -16.86
CA GLY A 1192 106.42 -77.85 -16.11
C GLY A 1192 106.63 -78.06 -14.62
N LEU A 1193 105.98 -79.07 -14.00
CA LEU A 1193 106.17 -79.37 -12.59
C LEU A 1193 107.59 -79.87 -12.28
N LYS A 1194 108.20 -80.66 -13.18
CA LYS A 1194 109.62 -81.10 -13.06
C LYS A 1194 110.61 -79.95 -13.26
N GLU A 1195 110.28 -78.95 -14.08
CA GLU A 1195 111.08 -77.73 -14.21
C GLU A 1195 110.90 -76.80 -13.01
N ALA A 1196 109.68 -76.66 -12.48
CA ALA A 1196 109.41 -75.94 -11.25
C ALA A 1196 110.16 -76.57 -10.05
N GLN A 1197 110.19 -77.91 -9.95
CA GLN A 1197 110.98 -78.64 -8.97
C GLN A 1197 112.47 -78.26 -9.05
N LYS A 1198 113.10 -78.41 -10.22
CA LYS A 1198 114.51 -78.03 -10.43
C LYS A 1198 114.80 -76.58 -10.09
N LEU A 1199 113.89 -75.66 -10.41
CA LEU A 1199 114.04 -74.23 -10.10
C LEU A 1199 113.88 -73.95 -8.59
N ILE A 1200 113.03 -74.69 -7.89
CA ILE A 1200 112.87 -74.61 -6.43
C ILE A 1200 114.11 -75.19 -5.71
N GLU A 1201 114.59 -76.35 -6.16
CA GLU A 1201 115.81 -77.01 -5.63
C GLU A 1201 117.04 -76.11 -5.82
N ASN A 1202 117.24 -75.56 -7.03
CA ASN A 1202 118.34 -74.61 -7.33
C ASN A 1202 118.25 -73.25 -6.58
N LEU A 1203 117.15 -72.96 -5.88
CA LEU A 1203 116.99 -71.76 -5.05
C LEU A 1203 117.07 -72.05 -3.53
N LEU A 1204 117.21 -73.32 -3.15
CA LEU A 1204 117.26 -73.78 -1.75
C LEU A 1204 118.56 -74.53 -1.40
N ALA A 1205 119.31 -74.98 -2.42
CA ALA A 1205 120.73 -75.34 -2.31
C ALA A 1205 121.63 -74.12 -2.05
#